data_AF-A0A9W4WU71-F1
#
_entry.id   AF-A0A9W4WU71-F1
#
_cell.length_a   1.000
_cell.length_b   1.000
_cell.length_c   1.000
_cell.angle_alpha   90.00
_cell.angle_beta   90.00
_cell.angle_gamma   90.00
#
_symmetry.space_group_name_H-M   'P 1'
#
loop_
_entity.id
_entity.type
_entity.pdbx_description
1 polymer ?
#
loop_
_entity_poly.entity_id
_entity_poly.type
_entity_poly.pdbx_seq_one_letter_code
_entity_poly.pdbx_strand_id
1 'polypeptide(L)'
;MAQPLLLLCCYIIRDDFGPIIEEVAKVLLQKGRLPLVSISKFSKQNLSKTRECLFVLIQHNLVYWAETREGSRNSIHYSIEQSEILARLNFGIYVKYANEWARHRGADEITHYMLLTGKGTFTGFIEDRNISKRTNKYKELKETFNKMVEKRYLTTVKITDSKSAQDKASEAEQRELAKVTNFIPTKKQMAEVKAKLAAVADDDNVSTGSKRKINFENIENIERPTKQQKGDDSADENQFFRVNYDKFNAKSRNRQIVEFVKTRINQSASIITKVILDIADDEKPSDIESRAISAQRIIRSVPVEKTDLFNQQMQSARRGVTREILIKQYLDYLMENDDANILRKKDENTGGNYTIRYHEVCESLKKEIFEDVIMEKYGFKGMRIVRILCEKGKLDEKAIINLALMNPLEVRQKLTELTTGGFVQIQEVPRSADRAPSRTFYLWEVDYKKCYDALLNYYYRTLANIHQVRFDYESGSSRLLEKIEKEDALRQLNRSSNILLLNETERKKLQELEQILTQLDTSRPQVREYASKSKKRKKEKIMTATAIPLVDAVNVLKAHETTYPNRTLELHVKTKLEKGKAPIRGSISLPKSIAKKVSWMVFAKGTKAEEAKAAGAHVVGAEELIAEITEGTFNIGNIDKCLSTPELYPSVTKIARILGPKMLMPMAKRGTVTDDIAGTIQRMDDKHSFNSDKLGWVHTANTDNIQVVLREIDRIGKDQGIKSSKKGMITGFIEKIAINPNMGQSIHLLDFKDLLETPSITR
;
A
#
# COMPACT_ATOMS: atom_id res chain seq x y z
N MET A 1 14.37 -22.98 3.70
CA MET A 1 14.11 -21.66 3.09
C MET A 1 12.75 -21.71 2.40
N ALA A 2 11.93 -20.66 2.48
CA ALA A 2 10.69 -20.60 1.70
C ALA A 2 11.04 -20.57 0.20
N GLN A 3 10.34 -21.38 -0.60
CA GLN A 3 10.62 -21.51 -2.04
C GLN A 3 10.59 -20.17 -2.80
N PRO A 4 9.69 -19.21 -2.52
CA PRO A 4 9.69 -17.91 -3.19
C PRO A 4 10.94 -17.06 -2.93
N LEU A 5 11.48 -17.10 -1.70
CA LEU A 5 12.69 -16.37 -1.34
C LEU A 5 13.92 -16.94 -2.08
N LEU A 6 14.00 -18.27 -2.16
CA LEU A 6 15.07 -18.94 -2.92
C LEU A 6 15.07 -18.49 -4.39
N LEU A 7 13.90 -18.50 -5.04
CA LEU A 7 13.74 -18.07 -6.42
C LEU A 7 14.17 -16.62 -6.62
N LEU A 8 13.72 -15.72 -5.74
CA LEU A 8 14.09 -14.31 -5.80
C LEU A 8 15.60 -14.10 -5.69
N CYS A 9 16.26 -14.75 -4.73
CA CYS A 9 17.72 -14.65 -4.56
C CYS A 9 18.47 -15.17 -5.80
N CYS A 10 18.01 -16.28 -6.39
CA CYS A 10 18.57 -16.81 -7.63
C CYS A 10 18.44 -15.81 -8.79
N TYR A 11 17.26 -15.22 -8.99
CA TYR A 11 17.07 -14.22 -10.05
C TYR A 11 17.92 -12.97 -9.86
N ILE A 12 18.07 -12.46 -8.64
CA ILE A 12 18.96 -11.32 -8.37
C ILE A 12 20.40 -11.64 -8.75
N ILE A 13 20.90 -12.82 -8.35
CA ILE A 13 22.28 -13.23 -8.66
C ILE A 13 22.46 -13.45 -10.16
N ARG A 14 21.46 -14.00 -10.83
CA ARG A 14 21.49 -14.21 -12.28
C ARG A 14 21.56 -12.89 -13.04
N ASP A 15 20.77 -11.91 -12.65
CA ASP A 15 20.72 -10.60 -13.32
C ASP A 15 22.07 -9.86 -13.17
N ASP A 16 22.70 -9.96 -12.00
CA ASP A 16 23.95 -9.23 -11.72
C ASP A 16 25.24 -9.96 -12.18
N PHE A 17 25.26 -11.30 -12.11
CA PHE A 17 26.49 -12.10 -12.28
C PHE A 17 26.39 -13.19 -13.35
N GLY A 18 25.19 -13.46 -13.85
CA GLY A 18 24.95 -14.50 -14.85
C GLY A 18 24.67 -15.91 -14.29
N PRO A 19 24.36 -16.86 -15.18
CA PRO A 19 23.76 -18.15 -14.81
C PRO A 19 24.74 -19.11 -14.11
N ILE A 20 26.03 -19.06 -14.42
CA ILE A 20 27.03 -19.98 -13.83
C ILE A 20 27.18 -19.72 -12.33
N ILE A 21 27.21 -18.44 -11.94
CA ILE A 21 27.31 -18.02 -10.55
C ILE A 21 26.00 -18.30 -9.81
N GLU A 22 24.85 -18.13 -10.47
CA GLU A 22 23.54 -18.52 -9.96
C GLU A 22 23.50 -19.99 -9.54
N GLU A 23 23.99 -20.91 -10.37
CA GLU A 23 23.98 -22.35 -10.05
C GLU A 23 24.77 -22.67 -8.77
N VAL A 24 25.95 -22.08 -8.62
CA VAL A 24 26.79 -22.22 -7.42
C VAL A 24 26.10 -21.63 -6.19
N ALA A 25 25.51 -20.43 -6.32
CA ALA A 25 24.79 -19.78 -5.25
C ALA A 25 23.52 -20.55 -4.84
N LYS A 26 22.80 -21.12 -5.80
CA LYS A 26 21.59 -21.93 -5.59
C LYS A 26 21.89 -23.17 -4.75
N VAL A 27 23.02 -23.83 -4.99
CA VAL A 27 23.48 -24.97 -4.17
C VAL A 27 23.69 -24.53 -2.72
N LEU A 28 24.39 -23.41 -2.51
CA LEU A 28 24.63 -22.86 -1.17
C LEU A 28 23.34 -22.43 -0.47
N LEU A 29 22.38 -21.83 -1.19
CA LEU A 29 21.08 -21.43 -0.64
C LEU A 29 20.21 -22.64 -0.25
N GLN A 30 20.26 -23.73 -1.04
CA GLN A 30 19.45 -24.92 -0.77
C GLN A 30 20.02 -25.83 0.30
N LYS A 31 21.35 -26.04 0.29
CA LYS A 31 22.05 -27.01 1.14
C LYS A 31 22.72 -26.36 2.35
N GLY A 32 22.87 -25.04 2.36
CA GLY A 32 23.55 -24.31 3.42
C GLY A 32 25.07 -24.39 3.31
N ARG A 33 25.73 -24.52 4.47
CA ARG A 33 27.19 -24.48 4.60
C ARG A 33 27.86 -25.70 3.95
N LEU A 34 28.78 -25.48 3.01
CA LEU A 34 29.44 -26.56 2.26
C LEU A 34 30.92 -26.27 1.99
N PRO A 35 31.78 -27.30 1.88
CA PRO A 35 33.17 -27.15 1.42
C PRO A 35 33.25 -27.09 -0.12
N LEU A 36 34.35 -26.53 -0.64
CA LEU A 36 34.56 -26.30 -2.08
C LEU A 36 34.29 -27.53 -2.97
N VAL A 37 34.79 -28.70 -2.56
CA VAL A 37 34.66 -29.95 -3.33
C VAL A 37 33.20 -30.39 -3.43
N SER A 38 32.44 -30.26 -2.35
CA SER A 38 31.01 -30.59 -2.34
C SER A 38 30.21 -29.62 -3.20
N ILE A 39 30.55 -28.33 -3.16
CA ILE A 39 29.90 -27.31 -3.99
C ILE A 39 30.08 -27.66 -5.48
N SER A 40 31.31 -27.94 -5.91
CA SER A 40 31.61 -28.31 -7.31
C SER A 40 30.86 -29.57 -7.75
N LYS A 41 30.76 -30.59 -6.89
CA LYS A 41 29.98 -31.81 -7.18
C LYS A 41 28.50 -31.54 -7.34
N PHE A 42 27.91 -30.72 -6.47
CA PHE A 42 26.47 -30.42 -6.50
C PHE A 42 26.09 -29.43 -7.60
N SER A 43 26.96 -28.47 -7.93
CA SER A 43 26.74 -27.52 -9.03
C SER A 43 27.03 -28.13 -10.41
N LYS A 44 27.68 -29.31 -10.46
CA LYS A 44 28.18 -29.94 -11.70
C LYS A 44 29.16 -29.05 -12.48
N GLN A 45 29.83 -28.12 -11.79
CA GLN A 45 30.83 -27.23 -12.37
C GLN A 45 32.25 -27.69 -12.03
N ASN A 46 33.22 -27.34 -12.88
CA ASN A 46 34.64 -27.61 -12.61
C ASN A 46 35.09 -26.87 -11.33
N LEU A 47 36.05 -27.44 -10.61
CA LEU A 47 36.62 -26.87 -9.38
C LEU A 47 37.22 -25.47 -9.63
N SER A 48 37.90 -25.26 -10.77
CA SER A 48 38.46 -23.95 -11.13
C SER A 48 37.35 -22.90 -11.29
N LYS A 49 36.33 -23.22 -12.09
CA LYS A 49 35.16 -22.34 -12.30
C LYS A 49 34.42 -22.08 -10.99
N THR A 50 34.28 -23.09 -10.13
CA THR A 50 33.64 -22.94 -8.82
C THR A 50 34.44 -21.98 -7.92
N ARG A 51 35.78 -22.03 -7.97
CA ARG A 51 36.65 -21.11 -7.24
C ARG A 51 36.52 -19.67 -7.75
N GLU A 52 36.47 -19.47 -9.06
CA GLU A 52 36.22 -18.16 -9.69
C GLU A 52 34.84 -17.60 -9.29
N CYS A 53 33.80 -18.43 -9.32
CA CYS A 53 32.45 -18.04 -8.90
C CYS A 53 32.42 -17.61 -7.42
N LEU A 54 33.05 -18.40 -6.54
CA LEU A 54 33.14 -18.07 -5.12
C LEU A 54 33.96 -16.80 -4.88
N PHE A 55 35.01 -16.56 -5.66
CA PHE A 55 35.79 -15.33 -5.58
C PHE A 55 34.92 -14.09 -5.86
N VAL A 56 34.14 -14.12 -6.94
CA VAL A 56 33.20 -13.02 -7.26
C VAL A 56 32.18 -12.83 -6.13
N LEU A 57 31.58 -13.91 -5.62
CA LEU A 57 30.61 -13.82 -4.53
C LEU A 57 31.20 -13.27 -3.21
N ILE A 58 32.46 -13.61 -2.90
CA ILE A 58 33.18 -13.08 -1.73
C ILE A 58 33.55 -11.60 -1.91
N GLN A 59 33.92 -11.19 -3.14
CA GLN A 59 34.19 -9.80 -3.49
C GLN A 59 32.96 -8.92 -3.24
N HIS A 60 31.77 -9.41 -3.56
CA HIS A 60 30.50 -8.72 -3.32
C HIS A 60 29.88 -8.93 -1.93
N ASN A 61 30.62 -9.56 -0.99
CA ASN A 61 30.17 -9.85 0.36
C ASN A 61 28.89 -10.71 0.48
N LEU A 62 28.62 -11.55 -0.53
CA LEU A 62 27.46 -12.43 -0.54
C LEU A 62 27.76 -13.77 0.14
N VAL A 63 29.00 -14.23 0.04
CA VAL A 63 29.47 -15.48 0.63
C VAL A 63 30.46 -15.17 1.75
N TYR A 64 30.16 -15.73 2.91
CA TYR A 64 31.08 -15.83 4.04
C TYR A 64 31.80 -17.18 4.03
N TRP A 65 32.98 -17.20 4.60
CA TRP A 65 33.75 -18.43 4.78
C TRP A 65 34.28 -18.50 6.21
N ALA A 66 34.34 -19.72 6.71
CA ALA A 66 34.90 -20.01 8.02
C ALA A 66 35.70 -21.31 7.95
N GLU A 67 36.80 -21.34 8.69
CA GLU A 67 37.66 -22.51 8.82
C GLU A 67 37.12 -23.36 9.97
N THR A 68 36.57 -24.54 9.65
CA THR A 68 36.13 -25.49 10.65
C THR A 68 37.25 -26.48 10.93
N ARG A 69 37.54 -26.75 12.20
CA ARG A 69 38.41 -27.87 12.59
C ARG A 69 37.56 -29.13 12.69
N GLU A 70 37.68 -30.02 11.71
CA GLU A 70 37.09 -31.37 11.76
C GLU A 70 38.20 -32.36 12.11
N GLY A 71 38.36 -32.66 13.40
CA GLY A 71 39.44 -33.50 13.90
C GLY A 71 40.81 -32.83 13.69
N SER A 72 41.70 -33.47 12.92
CA SER A 72 43.04 -32.97 12.61
C SER A 72 43.15 -32.14 11.31
N ARG A 73 42.07 -32.08 10.51
CA ARG A 73 42.07 -31.34 9.24
C ARG A 73 41.20 -30.09 9.35
N ASN A 74 41.75 -28.98 8.86
CA ASN A 74 40.99 -27.75 8.70
C ASN A 74 40.28 -27.80 7.35
N SER A 75 38.96 -27.65 7.35
CA SER A 75 38.14 -27.59 6.15
C SER A 75 37.45 -26.22 6.06
N ILE A 76 37.68 -25.53 4.93
CA ILE A 76 37.04 -24.24 4.65
C ILE A 76 35.62 -24.51 4.18
N HIS A 77 34.68 -23.89 4.87
CA HIS A 77 33.27 -23.98 4.57
C HIS A 77 32.74 -22.61 4.14
N TYR A 78 31.92 -22.62 3.09
CA TYR A 78 31.29 -21.42 2.54
C TYR A 78 29.81 -21.42 2.91
N SER A 79 29.31 -20.24 3.30
CA SER A 79 27.91 -20.00 3.61
C SER A 79 27.47 -18.71 2.92
N ILE A 80 26.27 -18.71 2.33
CA ILE A 80 25.72 -17.54 1.65
C ILE A 80 24.73 -16.82 2.56
N GLU A 81 24.81 -15.49 2.60
CA GLU A 81 23.94 -14.65 3.43
C GLU A 81 22.80 -14.06 2.60
N GLN A 82 21.57 -14.29 3.04
CA GLN A 82 20.36 -13.92 2.28
C GLN A 82 20.07 -12.43 2.36
N SER A 83 20.33 -11.82 3.52
CA SER A 83 20.09 -10.40 3.76
C SER A 83 20.93 -9.51 2.82
N GLU A 84 22.17 -9.91 2.55
CA GLU A 84 23.10 -9.23 1.65
C GLU A 84 22.65 -9.30 0.17
N ILE A 85 22.07 -10.43 -0.25
CA ILE A 85 21.50 -10.57 -1.60
C ILE A 85 20.27 -9.65 -1.74
N LEU A 86 19.37 -9.66 -0.76
CA LEU A 86 18.17 -8.81 -0.78
C LEU A 86 18.52 -7.31 -0.73
N ALA A 87 19.65 -6.94 -0.12
CA ALA A 87 20.12 -5.56 -0.11
C ALA A 87 20.43 -5.01 -1.53
N ARG A 88 20.66 -5.88 -2.52
CA ARG A 88 20.87 -5.48 -3.93
C ARG A 88 19.65 -4.83 -4.56
N LEU A 89 18.45 -5.29 -4.18
CA LEU A 89 17.18 -4.63 -4.55
C LEU A 89 17.10 -3.18 -4.04
N ASN A 90 17.97 -2.81 -3.10
CA ASN A 90 17.98 -1.51 -2.44
C ASN A 90 19.01 -0.54 -2.99
N PHE A 91 19.88 -0.96 -3.92
CA PHE A 91 21.00 -0.15 -4.42
C PHE A 91 20.54 1.21 -4.97
N GLY A 92 19.50 1.26 -5.79
CA GLY A 92 18.98 2.53 -6.31
C GLY A 92 18.49 3.50 -5.21
N ILE A 93 17.95 2.97 -4.12
CA ILE A 93 17.52 3.78 -2.97
C ILE A 93 18.72 4.28 -2.16
N TYR A 94 19.74 3.43 -1.97
CA TYR A 94 20.97 3.83 -1.28
C TYR A 94 21.68 4.96 -2.00
N VAL A 95 21.80 4.89 -3.33
CA VAL A 95 22.36 5.96 -4.17
C VAL A 95 21.54 7.24 -4.03
N LYS A 96 20.21 7.15 -4.08
CA LYS A 96 19.32 8.31 -3.86
C LYS A 96 19.53 8.94 -2.48
N TYR A 97 19.64 8.14 -1.43
CA TYR A 97 19.83 8.62 -0.07
C TYR A 97 21.23 9.21 0.17
N ALA A 98 22.25 8.71 -0.53
CA ALA A 98 23.59 9.31 -0.53
C ALA A 98 23.55 10.69 -1.21
N ASN A 99 22.82 10.81 -2.32
CA ASN A 99 22.65 12.07 -3.05
C ASN A 99 21.94 13.14 -2.20
N GLU A 100 20.82 12.77 -1.56
CA GLU A 100 20.05 13.65 -0.66
C GLU A 100 20.90 14.13 0.54
N TRP A 101 21.84 13.30 1.03
CA TRP A 101 22.69 13.66 2.16
C TRP A 101 23.79 14.66 1.78
N ALA A 102 24.52 14.38 0.70
CA ALA A 102 25.67 15.20 0.31
C ALA A 102 25.27 16.46 -0.48
N ARG A 103 23.97 16.69 -0.74
CA ARG A 103 23.47 17.78 -1.59
C ARG A 103 24.22 17.83 -2.93
N HIS A 104 24.34 16.69 -3.61
CA HIS A 104 24.98 16.57 -4.93
C HIS A 104 26.50 16.81 -4.98
N ARG A 105 27.25 16.57 -3.89
CA ARG A 105 28.73 16.64 -3.86
C ARG A 105 29.44 15.33 -4.25
N GLY A 106 28.82 14.49 -5.09
CA GLY A 106 29.41 13.25 -5.61
C GLY A 106 29.38 12.03 -4.68
N ALA A 107 28.67 12.08 -3.55
CA ALA A 107 28.51 10.91 -2.66
C ALA A 107 27.72 9.76 -3.31
N ASP A 108 26.82 10.10 -4.23
CA ASP A 108 26.08 9.16 -5.06
C ASP A 108 27.00 8.40 -6.02
N GLU A 109 27.94 9.08 -6.67
CA GLU A 109 28.94 8.46 -7.54
C GLU A 109 29.83 7.47 -6.76
N ILE A 110 30.32 7.89 -5.59
CA ILE A 110 31.15 7.04 -4.71
C ILE A 110 30.34 5.84 -4.23
N THR A 111 29.12 6.06 -3.73
CA THR A 111 28.25 4.98 -3.24
C THR A 111 27.95 3.99 -4.36
N HIS A 112 27.58 4.49 -5.54
CA HIS A 112 27.26 3.65 -6.70
C HIS A 112 28.45 2.77 -7.11
N TYR A 113 29.65 3.34 -7.20
CA TYR A 113 30.86 2.56 -7.50
C TYR A 113 31.12 1.48 -6.45
N MET A 114 31.00 1.82 -5.16
CA MET A 114 31.23 0.87 -4.07
C MET A 114 30.18 -0.25 -4.03
N LEU A 115 28.93 0.04 -4.40
CA LEU A 115 27.88 -0.98 -4.52
C LEU A 115 28.13 -1.94 -5.70
N LEU A 116 28.57 -1.40 -6.85
CA LEU A 116 28.86 -2.20 -8.04
C LEU A 116 30.11 -3.06 -7.88
N THR A 117 31.15 -2.56 -7.21
CA THR A 117 32.40 -3.31 -7.00
C THR A 117 32.37 -4.19 -5.75
N GLY A 118 31.48 -3.92 -4.80
CA GLY A 118 31.40 -4.58 -3.50
C GLY A 118 32.45 -4.06 -2.51
N LYS A 119 33.68 -4.57 -2.62
CA LYS A 119 34.84 -4.15 -1.79
C LYS A 119 35.78 -3.34 -2.67
N GLY A 120 35.79 -2.02 -2.49
CA GLY A 120 36.57 -1.10 -3.32
C GLY A 120 37.52 -0.21 -2.52
N THR A 121 38.55 0.31 -3.16
CA THR A 121 39.40 1.37 -2.60
C THR A 121 39.01 2.72 -3.18
N PHE A 122 39.33 3.81 -2.47
CA PHE A 122 39.10 5.14 -3.02
C PHE A 122 40.02 5.44 -4.20
N THR A 123 41.25 4.90 -4.18
CA THR A 123 42.18 4.98 -5.32
C THR A 123 41.61 4.31 -6.57
N GLY A 124 41.04 3.11 -6.44
CA GLY A 124 40.42 2.40 -7.55
C GLY A 124 39.23 3.17 -8.16
N PHE A 125 38.44 3.86 -7.32
CA PHE A 125 37.37 4.74 -7.79
C PHE A 125 37.88 5.91 -8.63
N ILE A 126 38.97 6.55 -8.20
CA ILE A 126 39.56 7.70 -8.90
C ILE A 126 40.20 7.28 -10.22
N GLU A 127 40.84 6.11 -10.24
CA GLU A 127 41.42 5.51 -11.44
C GLU A 127 40.35 5.12 -12.47
N ASP A 128 39.28 4.45 -12.05
CA ASP A 128 38.16 4.05 -12.91
C ASP A 128 37.49 5.28 -13.59
N ARG A 129 37.39 6.39 -12.86
CA ARG A 129 36.82 7.65 -13.37
C ARG A 129 37.82 8.54 -14.10
N ASN A 130 39.09 8.14 -14.22
CA ASN A 130 40.17 8.95 -14.80
C ASN A 130 40.27 10.37 -14.23
N ILE A 131 40.01 10.52 -12.91
CA ILE A 131 40.04 11.84 -12.27
C ILE A 131 41.47 12.14 -11.80
N SER A 132 42.07 13.21 -12.35
CA SER A 132 43.40 13.64 -11.88
C SER A 132 43.37 14.11 -10.43
N LYS A 133 44.37 13.68 -9.64
CA LYS A 133 44.54 14.06 -8.22
C LYS A 133 44.71 15.58 -8.00
N ARG A 134 45.09 16.33 -9.05
CA ARG A 134 45.30 17.79 -8.98
C ARG A 134 44.02 18.61 -9.14
N THR A 135 42.92 17.98 -9.56
CA THR A 135 41.66 18.67 -9.86
C THR A 135 40.91 19.05 -8.58
N ASN A 136 40.21 20.20 -8.57
CA ASN A 136 39.33 20.57 -7.43
C ASN A 136 38.26 19.49 -7.17
N LYS A 137 37.76 18.83 -8.21
CA LYS A 137 36.83 17.70 -8.09
C LYS A 137 37.36 16.57 -7.20
N TYR A 138 38.66 16.26 -7.27
CA TYR A 138 39.26 15.23 -6.41
C TYR A 138 39.23 15.66 -4.93
N LYS A 139 39.54 16.92 -4.63
CA LYS A 139 39.50 17.45 -3.26
C LYS A 139 38.09 17.39 -2.68
N GLU A 140 37.08 17.79 -3.45
CA GLU A 140 35.68 17.74 -3.05
C GLU A 140 35.20 16.30 -2.81
N LEU A 141 35.57 15.36 -3.69
CA LEU A 141 35.25 13.94 -3.55
C LEU A 141 35.96 13.32 -2.34
N LYS A 142 37.22 13.67 -2.09
CA LYS A 142 37.98 13.21 -0.92
C LYS A 142 37.38 13.74 0.39
N GLU A 143 37.00 15.01 0.44
CA GLU A 143 36.31 15.58 1.60
C GLU A 143 34.96 14.88 1.85
N THR A 144 34.20 14.63 0.78
CA THR A 144 32.91 13.93 0.86
C THR A 144 33.11 12.48 1.32
N PHE A 145 34.11 11.78 0.80
CA PHE A 145 34.48 10.43 1.20
C PHE A 145 34.82 10.36 2.69
N ASN A 146 35.68 11.26 3.18
CA ASN A 146 36.04 11.31 4.60
C ASN A 146 34.80 11.54 5.49
N LYS A 147 33.89 12.44 5.09
CA LYS A 147 32.63 12.65 5.81
C LYS A 147 31.72 11.41 5.78
N MET A 148 31.70 10.65 4.68
CA MET A 148 30.93 9.40 4.60
C MET A 148 31.48 8.32 5.53
N VAL A 149 32.80 8.24 5.69
CA VAL A 149 33.46 7.35 6.64
C VAL A 149 33.18 7.80 8.07
N GLU A 150 33.30 9.10 8.36
CA GLU A 150 33.00 9.68 9.69
C GLU A 150 31.55 9.39 10.12
N LYS A 151 30.59 9.59 9.21
CA LYS A 151 29.16 9.29 9.44
C LYS A 151 28.79 7.82 9.27
N ARG A 152 29.75 6.92 9.04
CA ARG A 152 29.60 5.45 8.94
C ARG A 152 28.68 4.97 7.82
N TYR A 153 28.51 5.76 6.76
CA TYR A 153 27.90 5.31 5.51
C TYR A 153 28.82 4.33 4.76
N LEU A 154 30.13 4.51 4.93
CA LEU A 154 31.16 3.58 4.49
C LEU A 154 31.82 2.94 5.72
N THR A 155 32.12 1.65 5.61
CA THR A 155 32.82 0.87 6.63
C THR A 155 34.08 0.27 6.05
N THR A 156 35.14 0.26 6.85
CA THR A 156 36.39 -0.41 6.48
C THR A 156 36.18 -1.91 6.51
N VAL A 157 36.69 -2.62 5.51
CA VAL A 157 36.59 -4.07 5.40
C VAL A 157 37.72 -4.68 6.23
N LYS A 158 37.36 -5.49 7.22
CA LYS A 158 38.33 -6.31 7.97
C LYS A 158 38.29 -7.74 7.47
N ILE A 159 39.39 -8.47 7.64
CA ILE A 159 39.45 -9.91 7.31
C ILE A 159 38.36 -10.68 8.10
N THR A 160 38.10 -10.27 9.34
CA THR A 160 37.03 -10.82 10.18
C THR A 160 35.64 -10.68 9.56
N ASP A 161 35.40 -9.67 8.71
CA ASP A 161 34.08 -9.41 8.11
C ASP A 161 33.68 -10.42 7.05
N SER A 162 34.62 -11.25 6.59
CA SER A 162 34.31 -12.38 5.72
C SER A 162 33.76 -13.60 6.47
N LYS A 163 33.68 -13.55 7.80
CA LYS A 163 33.06 -14.59 8.64
C LYS A 163 31.62 -14.21 9.00
N SER A 164 30.74 -15.20 9.05
CA SER A 164 29.35 -15.02 9.51
C SER A 164 29.30 -14.54 10.96
N ALA A 165 28.26 -13.78 11.33
CA ALA A 165 28.04 -13.32 12.70
C ALA A 165 27.95 -14.48 13.70
N GLN A 166 27.36 -15.61 13.29
CA GLN A 166 27.25 -16.82 14.10
C GLN A 166 28.61 -17.48 14.35
N ASP A 167 29.46 -17.52 13.32
CA ASP A 167 30.83 -18.06 13.44
C ASP A 167 31.69 -17.14 14.32
N LYS A 168 31.58 -15.82 14.17
CA LYS A 168 32.25 -14.84 15.05
C LYS A 168 31.85 -15.04 16.51
N ALA A 169 30.55 -15.20 16.78
CA ALA A 169 30.03 -15.45 18.12
C ALA A 169 30.54 -16.79 18.67
N SER A 170 30.56 -17.83 17.84
CA SER A 170 31.03 -19.16 18.22
C SER A 170 32.53 -19.19 18.50
N GLU A 171 33.35 -18.51 17.68
CA GLU A 171 34.78 -18.37 17.89
C GLU A 171 35.10 -17.57 19.17
N ALA A 172 34.33 -16.49 19.42
CA ALA A 172 34.44 -15.73 20.66
C ALA A 172 34.06 -16.60 21.88
N GLU A 173 32.98 -17.38 21.77
CA GLU A 173 32.57 -18.32 22.81
C GLU A 173 33.65 -19.39 23.07
N GLN A 174 34.19 -20.01 22.03
CA GLN A 174 35.28 -20.98 22.15
C GLN A 174 36.54 -20.35 22.78
N ARG A 175 36.85 -19.09 22.45
CA ARG A 175 38.00 -18.38 23.02
C ARG A 175 37.83 -18.11 24.51
N GLU A 176 36.63 -17.75 24.95
CA GLU A 176 36.34 -17.57 26.38
C GLU A 176 36.27 -18.91 27.12
N LEU A 177 35.73 -19.96 26.48
CA LEU A 177 35.71 -21.31 27.05
C LEU A 177 37.10 -21.90 27.21
N ALA A 178 38.03 -21.64 26.29
CA ALA A 178 39.41 -22.08 26.39
C ALA A 178 40.15 -21.48 27.60
N LYS A 179 39.66 -20.37 28.16
CA LYS A 179 40.20 -19.78 29.40
C LYS A 179 39.69 -20.47 30.65
N VAL A 180 38.62 -21.28 30.55
CA VAL A 180 38.07 -22.04 31.67
C VAL A 180 38.88 -23.33 31.79
N THR A 181 39.54 -23.52 32.92
CA THR A 181 40.50 -24.62 33.17
C THR A 181 39.85 -26.00 33.32
N ASN A 182 38.53 -26.07 33.46
CA ASN A 182 37.81 -27.32 33.70
C ASN A 182 37.43 -28.01 32.38
N PHE A 183 37.73 -29.31 32.26
CA PHE A 183 37.43 -30.16 31.09
C PHE A 183 35.94 -30.16 30.70
N ILE A 184 35.05 -29.92 31.67
CA ILE A 184 33.62 -29.71 31.43
C ILE A 184 33.19 -28.44 32.20
N PRO A 185 32.79 -27.36 31.50
CA PRO A 185 32.32 -26.13 32.15
C PRO A 185 31.02 -26.37 32.92
N THR A 186 30.92 -25.82 34.14
CA THR A 186 29.67 -25.86 34.92
C THR A 186 28.63 -24.87 34.36
N LYS A 187 27.33 -25.11 34.61
CA LYS A 187 26.22 -24.24 34.14
C LYS A 187 26.41 -22.76 34.54
N LYS A 188 27.01 -22.51 35.71
CA LYS A 188 27.32 -21.15 36.20
C LYS A 188 28.46 -20.49 35.40
N GLN A 189 29.53 -21.24 35.12
CA GLN A 189 30.65 -20.76 34.28
C GLN A 189 30.20 -20.50 32.85
N MET A 190 29.32 -21.33 32.28
CA MET A 190 28.71 -21.07 30.96
C MET A 190 27.86 -19.80 30.95
N ALA A 191 27.09 -19.55 32.02
CA ALA A 191 26.30 -18.32 32.15
C ALA A 191 27.20 -17.09 32.29
N GLU A 192 28.32 -17.19 33.02
CA GLU A 192 29.29 -16.12 33.17
C GLU A 192 30.03 -15.82 31.86
N VAL A 193 30.45 -16.86 31.12
CA VAL A 193 31.03 -16.71 29.78
C VAL A 193 30.04 -16.04 28.84
N LYS A 194 28.77 -16.47 28.83
CA LYS A 194 27.72 -15.82 28.03
C LYS A 194 27.47 -14.36 28.43
N ALA A 195 27.49 -14.06 29.73
CA ALA A 195 27.35 -12.69 30.22
C ALA A 195 28.56 -11.81 29.82
N LYS A 196 29.78 -12.34 29.89
CA LYS A 196 31.00 -11.66 29.43
C LYS A 196 30.98 -11.43 27.92
N LEU A 197 30.55 -12.41 27.13
CA LEU A 197 30.40 -12.28 25.68
C LEU A 197 29.32 -11.25 25.31
N ALA A 198 28.20 -11.22 26.04
CA ALA A 198 27.17 -10.19 25.84
C ALA A 198 27.72 -8.78 26.13
N ALA A 199 28.50 -8.62 27.21
CA ALA A 199 29.14 -7.34 27.54
C ALA A 199 30.22 -6.93 26.52
N VAL A 200 31.02 -7.88 26.00
CA VAL A 200 32.04 -7.61 24.98
C VAL A 200 31.40 -7.30 23.61
N ALA A 201 30.27 -7.92 23.28
CA ALA A 201 29.51 -7.58 22.07
C ALA A 201 28.98 -6.13 22.08
N ASP A 202 28.71 -5.59 23.27
CA ASP A 202 28.38 -4.17 23.45
C ASP A 202 29.63 -3.25 23.35
N ASP A 203 30.82 -3.76 23.71
CA ASP A 203 32.06 -2.97 23.87
C ASP A 203 32.95 -2.95 22.61
N ASP A 204 33.03 -4.05 21.85
CA ASP A 204 33.55 -4.06 20.47
C ASP A 204 32.71 -3.16 19.55
N ASN A 205 31.49 -2.83 20.00
CA ASN A 205 30.64 -1.85 19.37
C ASN A 205 31.03 -0.38 19.66
N VAL A 206 31.89 -0.11 20.65
CA VAL A 206 32.37 1.25 21.00
C VAL A 206 33.78 1.52 20.46
N SER A 207 34.60 0.48 20.23
CA SER A 207 36.03 0.63 19.92
C SER A 207 36.40 0.89 18.44
N THR A 208 35.51 1.41 17.61
CA THR A 208 35.85 1.87 16.23
C THR A 208 36.01 3.39 16.12
N GLY A 209 36.30 4.08 17.24
CA GLY A 209 36.58 5.52 17.27
C GLY A 209 37.44 5.99 18.44
N SER A 210 38.04 5.09 19.23
CA SER A 210 39.00 5.46 20.26
C SER A 210 40.14 4.46 20.28
N LYS A 211 41.34 4.96 20.00
CA LYS A 211 42.60 4.21 20.04
C LYS A 211 42.75 3.58 21.42
N ARG A 212 42.43 2.29 21.58
CA ARG A 212 43.01 1.52 22.69
C ARG A 212 44.52 1.49 22.43
N LYS A 213 45.32 2.06 23.33
CA LYS A 213 46.74 1.72 23.42
C LYS A 213 46.80 0.21 23.66
N ILE A 214 47.17 -0.53 22.64
CA ILE A 214 47.54 -1.93 22.79
C ILE A 214 48.82 -1.91 23.63
N ASN A 215 48.76 -2.47 24.83
CA ASN A 215 49.97 -2.77 25.60
C ASN A 215 50.73 -3.88 24.85
N PHE A 216 51.73 -3.47 24.08
CA PHE A 216 52.69 -4.36 23.44
C PHE A 216 53.79 -4.69 24.46
N GLU A 217 53.56 -5.70 25.29
CA GLU A 217 54.65 -6.25 26.12
C GLU A 217 55.10 -7.65 25.72
N ASN A 218 54.39 -8.40 24.87
CA ASN A 218 54.78 -9.79 24.57
C ASN A 218 54.62 -10.19 23.10
N ILE A 219 55.35 -9.55 22.18
CA ILE A 219 55.74 -10.15 20.87
C ILE A 219 57.08 -9.54 20.48
N GLU A 220 58.17 -10.27 20.72
CA GLU A 220 59.48 -9.94 20.13
C GLU A 220 59.43 -10.15 18.61
N ASN A 221 60.03 -9.19 17.88
CA ASN A 221 60.33 -9.21 16.45
C ASN A 221 59.17 -9.01 15.45
N ILE A 222 58.64 -7.78 15.40
CA ILE A 222 58.22 -7.14 14.13
C ILE A 222 58.71 -5.69 14.16
N GLU A 223 59.44 -5.29 13.11
CA GLU A 223 60.00 -3.95 12.94
C GLU A 223 58.93 -2.85 13.12
N ARG A 224 59.25 -1.87 13.97
CA ARG A 224 58.37 -0.73 14.27
C ARG A 224 58.22 0.14 13.03
N PRO A 225 57.00 0.48 12.56
CA PRO A 225 56.84 1.53 11.57
C PRO A 225 57.25 2.86 12.22
N THR A 226 58.11 3.58 11.51
CA THR A 226 58.66 4.88 11.88
C THR A 226 57.56 5.87 12.24
N LYS A 227 57.78 6.61 13.33
CA LYS A 227 56.88 7.67 13.84
C LYS A 227 56.47 8.63 12.72
N GLN A 228 55.25 8.49 12.20
CA GLN A 228 54.62 9.55 11.43
C GLN A 228 54.14 10.65 12.38
N GLN A 229 54.50 11.87 12.02
CA GLN A 229 54.15 13.12 12.68
C GLN A 229 52.62 13.30 12.72
N LYS A 230 52.13 13.99 13.77
CA LYS A 230 50.74 14.46 13.86
C LYS A 230 50.41 15.31 12.63
N GLY A 231 49.67 14.75 11.68
CA GLY A 231 49.17 15.44 10.49
C GLY A 231 48.00 14.67 9.90
N ASP A 232 46.84 15.32 9.89
CA ASP A 232 45.57 14.99 9.20
C ASP A 232 44.93 13.61 9.47
N ASP A 233 43.75 13.60 10.11
CA ASP A 233 42.90 12.41 10.32
C ASP A 233 42.23 11.99 8.99
N SER A 234 43.01 11.79 7.91
CA SER A 234 42.49 11.32 6.62
C SER A 234 42.46 9.80 6.58
N ALA A 235 41.33 9.21 6.19
CA ALA A 235 41.22 7.77 6.00
C ALA A 235 42.20 7.28 4.92
N ASP A 236 42.87 6.16 5.16
CA ASP A 236 43.83 5.58 4.21
C ASP A 236 43.15 5.25 2.88
N GLU A 237 43.58 5.91 1.79
CA GLU A 237 42.93 5.79 0.47
C GLU A 237 43.03 4.38 -0.14
N ASN A 238 44.04 3.60 0.29
CA ASN A 238 44.30 2.23 -0.17
C ASN A 238 43.60 1.15 0.66
N GLN A 239 42.90 1.53 1.72
CA GLN A 239 42.11 0.57 2.49
C GLN A 239 40.85 0.16 1.71
N PHE A 240 40.42 -1.09 1.85
CA PHE A 240 39.15 -1.53 1.29
C PHE A 240 37.98 -1.02 2.12
N PHE A 241 37.01 -0.41 1.44
CA PHE A 241 35.76 0.06 2.00
C PHE A 241 34.59 -0.69 1.39
N ARG A 242 33.50 -0.75 2.16
CA ARG A 242 32.20 -1.24 1.72
C ARG A 242 31.10 -0.29 2.20
N VAL A 243 29.98 -0.32 1.49
CA VAL A 243 28.78 0.41 1.89
C VAL A 243 28.12 -0.25 3.10
N ASN A 244 27.73 0.55 4.09
CA ASN A 244 27.05 0.07 5.28
C ASN A 244 25.53 0.02 5.06
N TYR A 245 24.99 -1.15 4.70
CA TYR A 245 23.57 -1.30 4.42
C TYR A 245 22.68 -0.98 5.63
N ASP A 246 23.09 -1.36 6.84
CA ASP A 246 22.32 -1.12 8.06
C ASP A 246 22.09 0.37 8.31
N LYS A 247 23.10 1.19 7.98
CA LYS A 247 22.98 2.64 8.10
C LYS A 247 21.94 3.21 7.13
N PHE A 248 21.96 2.78 5.88
CA PHE A 248 20.96 3.20 4.89
C PHE A 248 19.56 2.67 5.21
N ASN A 249 19.46 1.44 5.72
CA ASN A 249 18.21 0.85 6.18
C ASN A 249 17.63 1.64 7.38
N ALA A 250 18.46 2.03 8.34
CA ALA A 250 18.05 2.89 9.46
C ALA A 250 17.55 4.26 8.97
N LYS A 251 18.20 4.86 7.97
CA LYS A 251 17.72 6.09 7.33
C LYS A 251 16.37 5.89 6.64
N SER A 252 16.18 4.76 5.96
CA SER A 252 14.91 4.40 5.35
C SER A 252 13.79 4.26 6.38
N ARG A 253 14.07 3.57 7.49
CA ARG A 253 13.16 3.45 8.65
C ARG A 253 12.79 4.81 9.20
N ASN A 254 13.78 5.67 9.45
CA ASN A 254 13.56 7.01 10.00
C ASN A 254 12.63 7.84 9.08
N ARG A 255 12.80 7.75 7.76
CA ARG A 255 11.91 8.40 6.79
C ARG A 255 10.47 7.87 6.86
N GLN A 256 10.29 6.55 6.98
CA GLN A 256 8.96 5.95 7.13
C GLN A 256 8.28 6.36 8.44
N ILE A 257 9.03 6.45 9.54
CA ILE A 257 8.52 6.95 10.83
C ILE A 257 8.05 8.40 10.72
N VAL A 258 8.81 9.26 10.03
CA VAL A 258 8.43 10.67 9.82
C VAL A 258 7.13 10.76 9.01
N GLU A 259 7.00 9.99 7.93
CA GLU A 259 5.77 9.98 7.12
C GLU A 259 4.57 9.39 7.90
N PHE A 260 4.81 8.38 8.74
CA PHE A 260 3.80 7.82 9.64
C PHE A 260 3.24 8.88 10.58
N VAL A 261 4.11 9.60 11.30
CA VAL A 261 3.72 10.70 12.20
C VAL A 261 2.97 11.79 11.44
N LYS A 262 3.43 12.14 10.24
CA LYS A 262 2.79 13.16 9.39
C LYS A 262 1.35 12.80 9.04
N THR A 263 1.09 11.53 8.71
CA THR A 263 -0.25 11.07 8.30
C THR A 263 -1.18 10.86 9.48
N ARG A 264 -0.67 10.44 10.64
CA ARG A 264 -1.47 10.15 11.83
C ARG A 264 -1.77 11.39 12.67
N ILE A 265 -0.78 12.26 12.86
CA ILE A 265 -0.86 13.39 13.79
C ILE A 265 -0.97 14.69 12.99
N ASN A 266 0.17 15.23 12.56
CA ASN A 266 0.24 16.43 11.74
C ASN A 266 1.66 16.64 11.19
N GLN A 267 1.79 17.61 10.30
CA GLN A 267 3.07 17.97 9.69
C GLN A 267 4.08 18.54 10.71
N SER A 268 3.60 19.28 11.72
CA SER A 268 4.42 19.91 12.76
C SER A 268 5.13 18.86 13.64
N ALA A 269 4.40 17.84 14.10
CA ALA A 269 4.93 16.69 14.82
C ALA A 269 5.95 15.93 13.97
N SER A 270 5.68 15.73 12.68
CA SER A 270 6.63 15.04 11.79
C SER A 270 7.97 15.76 11.67
N ILE A 271 7.97 17.10 11.75
CA ILE A 271 9.19 17.92 11.74
C ILE A 271 9.97 17.71 13.05
N ILE A 272 9.29 17.73 14.20
CA ILE A 272 9.93 17.46 15.50
C ILE A 272 10.54 16.06 15.51
N THR A 273 9.77 15.04 15.12
CA THR A 273 10.26 13.65 15.05
C THR A 273 11.45 13.53 14.10
N LYS A 274 11.40 14.19 12.93
CA LYS A 274 12.52 14.20 11.98
C LYS A 274 13.77 14.78 12.63
N VAL A 275 13.65 15.92 13.33
CA VAL A 275 14.78 16.57 14.00
C VAL A 275 15.38 15.69 15.09
N ILE A 276 14.54 14.99 15.86
CA ILE A 276 15.00 14.02 16.88
C ILE A 276 15.79 12.89 16.20
N LEU A 277 15.26 12.33 15.11
CA LEU A 277 15.92 11.24 14.37
C LEU A 277 17.23 11.68 13.70
N ASP A 278 17.27 12.88 13.11
CA ASP A 278 18.48 13.43 12.49
C ASP A 278 19.58 13.68 13.54
N ILE A 279 19.23 14.10 14.77
CA ILE A 279 20.18 14.22 15.88
C ILE A 279 20.65 12.86 16.42
N ALA A 280 19.77 11.85 16.36
CA ALA A 280 20.09 10.49 16.79
C ALA A 280 20.96 9.73 15.76
N ASP A 281 21.05 10.23 14.52
CA ASP A 281 21.73 9.54 13.41
C ASP A 281 23.27 9.55 13.52
N ASP A 282 23.89 10.17 14.51
CA ASP A 282 25.37 10.16 14.63
C ASP A 282 25.95 8.83 15.15
N GLU A 283 25.11 7.94 15.70
CA GLU A 283 25.55 6.72 16.39
C GLU A 283 25.24 5.44 15.59
N LYS A 284 25.62 4.27 16.16
CA LYS A 284 25.31 2.98 15.55
C LYS A 284 23.80 2.80 15.42
N PRO A 285 23.31 2.27 14.29
CA PRO A 285 21.88 2.01 14.13
C PRO A 285 21.44 0.99 15.19
N SER A 286 20.55 1.41 16.09
CA SER A 286 19.85 0.54 17.04
C SER A 286 18.45 0.23 16.52
N ASP A 287 17.96 -0.97 16.80
CA ASP A 287 16.64 -1.46 16.38
C ASP A 287 15.54 -1.24 17.42
N ILE A 288 15.89 -0.94 18.67
CA ILE A 288 14.92 -0.89 19.77
C ILE A 288 14.45 0.55 20.00
N GLU A 289 15.37 1.45 20.34
CA GLU A 289 15.08 2.85 20.67
C GLU A 289 16.15 3.80 20.14
N SER A 290 15.78 5.05 19.95
CA SER A 290 16.73 6.13 19.71
C SER A 290 17.51 6.48 20.96
N ARG A 291 18.66 7.15 20.77
CA ARG A 291 19.34 7.84 21.86
C ARG A 291 18.41 8.84 22.54
N ALA A 292 18.59 9.01 23.85
CA ALA A 292 17.95 10.04 24.64
C ALA A 292 18.46 11.44 24.23
N ILE A 293 17.54 12.33 23.85
CA ILE A 293 17.86 13.68 23.42
C ILE A 293 17.14 14.67 24.34
N SER A 294 17.87 15.65 24.85
CA SER A 294 17.33 16.69 25.72
C SER A 294 16.40 17.65 24.95
N ALA A 295 15.34 18.12 25.63
CA ALA A 295 14.41 19.10 25.07
C ALA A 295 15.11 20.32 24.47
N GLN A 296 16.13 20.85 25.16
CA GLN A 296 16.88 22.04 24.73
C GLN A 296 17.62 21.82 23.40
N ARG A 297 18.20 20.63 23.19
CA ARG A 297 18.88 20.30 21.94
C ARG A 297 17.89 20.22 20.78
N ILE A 298 16.69 19.67 21.02
CA ILE A 298 15.60 19.61 20.03
C ILE A 298 15.13 21.02 19.68
N ILE A 299 14.87 21.86 20.69
CA ILE A 299 14.38 23.23 20.49
C ILE A 299 15.34 24.04 19.61
N ARG A 300 16.66 23.91 19.84
CA ARG A 300 17.70 24.62 19.05
C ARG A 300 17.80 24.15 17.60
N SER A 301 17.59 22.87 17.33
CA SER A 301 17.78 22.29 15.99
C SER A 301 16.56 22.38 15.08
N VAL A 302 15.37 22.71 15.60
CA VAL A 302 14.19 22.96 14.77
C VAL A 302 14.43 24.21 13.87
N PRO A 303 14.13 24.16 12.56
CA PRO A 303 14.28 25.34 11.69
C PRO A 303 13.28 26.45 12.03
N VAL A 304 13.73 27.71 12.05
CA VAL A 304 12.92 28.91 12.34
C VAL A 304 11.82 29.13 11.29
N GLU A 305 12.11 28.86 10.01
CA GLU A 305 11.14 29.02 8.91
C GLU A 305 9.93 28.09 9.05
N LYS A 306 10.10 26.95 9.72
CA LYS A 306 9.05 25.95 9.87
C LYS A 306 8.19 26.19 11.10
N THR A 307 8.55 27.12 11.98
CA THR A 307 7.76 27.42 13.19
C THR A 307 6.42 28.12 12.90
N ASP A 308 6.27 28.79 11.75
CA ASP A 308 5.02 29.46 11.38
C ASP A 308 3.86 28.47 11.10
N LEU A 309 4.20 27.26 10.65
CA LEU A 309 3.23 26.15 10.46
C LEU A 309 2.62 25.69 11.80
N PHE A 310 3.37 25.80 12.90
CA PHE A 310 2.89 25.43 14.22
C PHE A 310 1.85 26.46 14.71
N ASN A 311 2.06 27.74 14.39
CA ASN A 311 1.17 28.85 14.76
C ASN A 311 -0.16 28.81 14.00
N GLN A 312 -0.18 28.38 12.74
CA GLN A 312 -1.43 28.28 11.95
C GLN A 312 -2.34 27.13 12.40
N GLN A 313 -1.78 26.05 12.95
CA GLN A 313 -2.54 24.87 13.39
C GLN A 313 -3.15 25.04 14.78
N MET A 314 -2.53 25.84 15.66
CA MET A 314 -3.13 26.28 16.91
C MET A 314 -3.97 27.54 16.69
N GLN A 315 -5.22 27.40 16.23
CA GLN A 315 -6.18 28.52 16.12
C GLN A 315 -6.63 29.13 17.47
N SER A 316 -5.81 29.05 18.51
CA SER A 316 -6.16 29.46 19.87
C SER A 316 -4.94 29.77 20.75
N ALA A 317 -3.76 30.01 20.18
CA ALA A 317 -2.62 30.47 20.97
C ALA A 317 -2.82 31.96 21.35
N ARG A 318 -3.17 32.17 22.63
CA ARG A 318 -3.16 33.49 23.29
C ARG A 318 -1.86 34.24 22.92
N ARG A 319 -1.96 35.55 22.67
CA ARG A 319 -0.80 36.43 22.46
C ARG A 319 0.25 36.18 23.56
N GLY A 320 1.45 35.71 23.18
CA GLY A 320 2.60 35.55 24.10
C GLY A 320 3.23 34.15 24.23
N VAL A 321 2.83 33.14 23.45
CA VAL A 321 3.48 31.81 23.51
C VAL A 321 4.87 31.87 22.84
N THR A 322 5.93 31.58 23.59
CA THR A 322 7.29 31.47 23.04
C THR A 322 7.47 30.16 22.29
N ARG A 323 8.37 30.15 21.30
CA ARG A 323 8.72 28.95 20.50
C ARG A 323 9.07 27.74 21.36
N GLU A 324 9.74 27.96 22.50
CA GLU A 324 10.14 26.88 23.40
C GLU A 324 8.95 26.22 24.09
N ILE A 325 7.95 27.01 24.49
CA ILE A 325 6.72 26.52 25.10
C ILE A 325 5.93 25.71 24.09
N LEU A 326 5.84 26.18 22.85
CA LEU A 326 5.13 25.49 21.78
C LEU A 326 5.74 24.12 21.48
N ILE A 327 7.06 24.03 21.33
CA ILE A 327 7.75 22.76 21.06
C ILE A 327 7.57 21.79 22.24
N LYS A 328 7.63 22.27 23.49
CA LYS A 328 7.37 21.44 24.67
C LYS A 328 5.93 20.90 24.68
N GLN A 329 4.94 21.75 24.41
CA GLN A 329 3.53 21.34 24.29
C GLN A 329 3.33 20.27 23.22
N TYR A 330 4.02 20.35 22.08
CA TYR A 330 3.96 19.32 21.05
C TYR A 330 4.65 18.00 21.47
N LEU A 331 5.74 18.07 22.25
CA LEU A 331 6.39 16.88 22.79
C LEU A 331 5.49 16.18 23.83
N ASP A 332 4.83 16.96 24.69
CA ASP A 332 3.87 16.44 25.67
C ASP A 332 2.64 15.85 24.96
N TYR A 333 2.13 16.53 23.92
CA TYR A 333 1.03 16.01 23.09
C TYR A 333 1.38 14.67 22.42
N LEU A 334 2.62 14.53 21.92
CA LEU A 334 3.12 13.29 21.31
C LEU A 334 3.24 12.13 22.30
N MET A 335 3.33 12.42 23.59
CA MET A 335 3.40 11.40 24.64
C MET A 335 2.01 10.99 25.13
N GLU A 336 1.09 11.95 25.32
CA GLU A 336 -0.21 11.69 25.95
C GLU A 336 -1.27 11.16 24.97
N ASN A 337 -1.28 11.65 23.73
CA ASN A 337 -2.39 11.41 22.79
C ASN A 337 -2.09 10.38 21.69
N ASP A 338 -0.96 9.68 21.75
CA ASP A 338 -0.54 8.74 20.69
C ASP A 338 -0.58 7.27 21.13
N ASP A 339 -1.53 6.50 20.59
CA ASP A 339 -1.61 5.06 20.89
C ASP A 339 -0.44 4.24 20.33
N ALA A 340 0.37 4.77 19.38
CA ALA A 340 1.58 4.07 18.91
C ALA A 340 2.80 4.34 19.80
N ASN A 341 2.64 5.15 20.86
CA ASN A 341 3.65 5.30 21.89
C ASN A 341 5.01 5.75 21.30
N ILE A 342 4.95 6.61 20.26
CA ILE A 342 6.10 6.98 19.42
C ILE A 342 7.23 7.58 20.26
N LEU A 343 6.88 8.44 21.22
CA LEU A 343 7.83 9.17 22.06
C LEU A 343 7.71 8.70 23.51
N ARG A 344 8.86 8.54 24.18
CA ARG A 344 8.97 8.24 25.60
C ARG A 344 9.92 9.21 26.27
N LYS A 345 9.57 9.68 27.47
CA LYS A 345 10.47 10.43 28.35
C LYS A 345 11.21 9.47 29.27
N LYS A 346 12.55 9.51 29.29
CA LYS A 346 13.37 8.63 30.15
C LYS A 346 13.55 9.20 31.55
N ASP A 347 13.73 10.52 31.67
CA ASP A 347 13.97 11.19 32.94
C ASP A 347 12.99 12.35 33.17
N GLU A 348 12.33 12.36 34.33
CA GLU A 348 11.50 13.47 34.79
C GLU A 348 12.33 14.60 35.39
N ASN A 349 13.45 14.26 36.06
CA ASN A 349 14.22 15.18 36.91
C ASN A 349 15.21 16.09 36.13
N THR A 350 15.59 15.71 34.91
CA THR A 350 16.66 16.41 34.16
C THR A 350 16.15 16.91 32.82
N GLY A 351 15.34 17.98 32.83
CA GLY A 351 15.00 18.75 31.63
C GLY A 351 14.26 18.00 30.51
N GLY A 352 13.75 16.80 30.79
CA GLY A 352 13.03 15.95 29.85
C GLY A 352 13.90 15.42 28.72
N ASN A 353 14.47 14.23 28.93
CA ASN A 353 15.14 13.47 27.88
C ASN A 353 14.12 12.62 27.12
N TYR A 354 14.07 12.79 25.80
CA TYR A 354 13.12 12.11 24.92
C TYR A 354 13.80 11.03 24.06
N THR A 355 13.11 9.91 23.88
CA THR A 355 13.51 8.79 23.02
C THR A 355 12.36 8.35 22.14
N ILE A 356 12.66 7.99 20.89
CA ILE A 356 11.72 7.38 19.96
C ILE A 356 11.83 5.86 20.05
N ARG A 357 10.72 5.16 20.21
CA ARG A 357 10.68 3.70 20.27
C ARG A 357 10.48 3.11 18.89
N TYR A 358 11.56 2.63 18.27
CA TYR A 358 11.50 2.07 16.92
C TYR A 358 10.62 0.82 16.86
N HIS A 359 10.74 -0.09 17.84
CA HIS A 359 10.02 -1.36 17.84
C HIS A 359 8.49 -1.15 17.81
N GLU A 360 7.95 -0.31 18.69
CA GLU A 360 6.50 -0.09 18.81
C GLU A 360 5.91 0.64 17.59
N VAL A 361 6.66 1.60 17.04
CA VAL A 361 6.26 2.31 15.82
C VAL A 361 6.31 1.37 14.61
N CYS A 362 7.34 0.53 14.49
CA CYS A 362 7.44 -0.46 13.44
C CYS A 362 6.32 -1.52 13.52
N GLU A 363 5.94 -1.97 14.72
CA GLU A 363 4.80 -2.89 14.89
C GLU A 363 3.47 -2.23 14.49
N SER A 364 3.28 -0.96 14.84
CA SER A 364 2.10 -0.19 14.42
C SER A 364 2.05 0.00 12.89
N LEU A 365 3.21 0.28 12.27
CA LEU A 365 3.35 0.37 10.82
C LEU A 365 3.03 -0.95 10.11
N LYS A 366 3.51 -2.08 10.64
CA LYS A 366 3.20 -3.41 10.07
C LYS A 366 1.70 -3.70 10.11
N LYS A 367 1.02 -3.36 11.21
CA LYS A 367 -0.44 -3.52 11.34
C LYS A 367 -1.18 -2.69 10.29
N GLU A 368 -0.78 -1.44 10.09
CA GLU A 368 -1.41 -0.57 9.10
C GLU A 368 -1.20 -1.07 7.65
N ILE A 369 0.01 -1.52 7.31
CA ILE A 369 0.30 -2.12 6.01
C ILE A 369 -0.56 -3.36 5.78
N PHE A 370 -0.70 -4.19 6.81
CA PHE A 370 -1.52 -5.40 6.76
C PHE A 370 -3.00 -5.08 6.51
N GLU A 371 -3.56 -4.10 7.23
CA GLU A 371 -4.93 -3.64 7.01
C GLU A 371 -5.14 -3.07 5.61
N ASP A 372 -4.18 -2.30 5.10
CA ASP A 372 -4.24 -1.72 3.76
C ASP A 372 -4.23 -2.80 2.68
N VAL A 373 -3.41 -3.84 2.83
CA VAL A 373 -3.37 -4.98 1.89
C VAL A 373 -4.68 -5.75 1.91
N ILE A 374 -5.27 -5.97 3.08
CA ILE A 374 -6.57 -6.65 3.20
C ILE A 374 -7.67 -5.81 2.60
N MET A 375 -7.64 -4.49 2.81
CA MET A 375 -8.61 -3.58 2.24
C MET A 375 -8.52 -3.58 0.70
N GLU A 376 -7.32 -3.64 0.13
CA GLU A 376 -7.14 -3.69 -1.32
C GLU A 376 -7.62 -5.01 -1.93
N LYS A 377 -7.37 -6.15 -1.26
CA LYS A 377 -7.72 -7.47 -1.79
C LYS A 377 -9.16 -7.89 -1.51
N TYR A 378 -9.65 -7.68 -0.29
CA TYR A 378 -10.94 -8.20 0.19
C TYR A 378 -11.99 -7.11 0.41
N GLY A 379 -11.62 -5.84 0.21
CA GLY A 379 -12.49 -4.69 0.39
C GLY A 379 -12.71 -4.32 1.86
N PHE A 380 -13.53 -3.29 2.06
CA PHE A 380 -13.82 -2.75 3.39
C PHE A 380 -14.50 -3.75 4.34
N LYS A 381 -15.38 -4.62 3.81
CA LYS A 381 -16.06 -5.65 4.59
C LYS A 381 -15.07 -6.66 5.19
N GLY A 382 -14.08 -7.09 4.41
CA GLY A 382 -13.01 -7.99 4.87
C GLY A 382 -12.12 -7.33 5.93
N MET A 383 -11.71 -6.08 5.70
CA MET A 383 -10.92 -5.31 6.68
C MET A 383 -11.68 -5.15 8.01
N ARG A 384 -12.98 -4.85 7.96
CA ARG A 384 -13.81 -4.73 9.18
C ARG A 384 -13.79 -6.02 10.00
N ILE A 385 -13.98 -7.18 9.37
CA ILE A 385 -13.94 -8.48 10.07
C ILE A 385 -12.57 -8.69 10.71
N VAL A 386 -11.49 -8.47 9.96
CA VAL A 386 -10.12 -8.67 10.48
C VAL A 386 -9.83 -7.73 11.64
N ARG A 387 -10.24 -6.46 11.57
CA ARG A 387 -10.07 -5.51 12.67
C ARG A 387 -10.81 -5.94 13.94
N ILE A 388 -12.05 -6.43 13.79
CA ILE A 388 -12.83 -6.98 14.92
C ILE A 388 -12.10 -8.17 15.56
N LEU A 389 -11.59 -9.10 14.74
CA LEU A 389 -10.82 -10.25 15.21
C LEU A 389 -9.50 -9.84 15.88
N CYS A 390 -8.85 -8.79 15.38
CA CYS A 390 -7.63 -8.26 15.99
C CYS A 390 -7.87 -7.59 17.34
N GLU A 391 -8.97 -6.85 17.50
CA GLU A 391 -9.31 -6.15 18.74
C GLU A 391 -9.91 -7.07 19.82
N LYS A 392 -10.73 -8.05 19.42
CA LYS A 392 -11.45 -8.94 20.35
C LYS A 392 -10.80 -10.32 20.50
N GLY A 393 -9.88 -10.68 19.62
CA GLY A 393 -9.23 -11.98 19.59
C GLY A 393 -10.09 -13.06 18.92
N LYS A 394 -10.17 -14.23 19.54
CA LYS A 394 -10.83 -15.42 18.99
C LYS A 394 -12.35 -15.28 19.12
N LEU A 395 -13.08 -15.30 18.00
CA LEU A 395 -14.54 -15.13 17.98
C LEU A 395 -15.24 -16.22 17.18
N ASP A 396 -16.50 -16.50 17.52
CA ASP A 396 -17.39 -17.34 16.73
C ASP A 396 -18.12 -16.53 15.63
N GLU A 397 -18.68 -17.21 14.64
CA GLU A 397 -19.36 -16.58 13.49
C GLU A 397 -20.50 -15.67 13.95
N LYS A 398 -21.27 -16.08 14.97
CA LYS A 398 -22.39 -15.30 15.48
C LYS A 398 -21.93 -14.01 16.15
N ALA A 399 -20.86 -14.03 16.96
CA ALA A 399 -20.31 -12.80 17.52
C ALA A 399 -19.75 -11.89 16.43
N ILE A 400 -19.09 -12.43 15.41
CA ILE A 400 -18.56 -11.62 14.29
C ILE A 400 -19.71 -10.94 13.56
N ILE A 401 -20.81 -11.64 13.28
CA ILE A 401 -22.00 -11.07 12.63
C ILE A 401 -22.57 -9.91 13.46
N ASN A 402 -22.73 -10.12 14.77
CA ASN A 402 -23.31 -9.12 15.68
C ASN A 402 -22.41 -7.88 15.82
N LEU A 403 -21.08 -8.07 15.93
CA LEU A 403 -20.12 -6.97 16.07
C LEU A 403 -19.88 -6.24 14.75
N ALA A 404 -19.90 -6.95 13.62
CA ALA A 404 -19.66 -6.35 12.31
C ALA A 404 -20.89 -5.62 11.76
N LEU A 405 -22.08 -5.92 12.29
CA LEU A 405 -23.37 -5.42 11.81
C LEU A 405 -23.54 -5.67 10.30
N MET A 406 -23.31 -6.91 9.89
CA MET A 406 -23.35 -7.35 8.49
C MET A 406 -24.30 -8.53 8.31
N ASN A 407 -24.74 -8.76 7.07
CA ASN A 407 -25.58 -9.90 6.73
C ASN A 407 -24.80 -11.22 6.97
N PRO A 408 -25.37 -12.22 7.67
CA PRO A 408 -24.74 -13.52 7.91
C PRO A 408 -24.13 -14.19 6.67
N LEU A 409 -24.81 -14.11 5.52
CA LEU A 409 -24.33 -14.73 4.28
C LEU A 409 -23.03 -14.08 3.80
N GLU A 410 -22.96 -12.75 3.85
CA GLU A 410 -21.79 -11.99 3.41
C GLU A 410 -20.59 -12.21 4.34
N VAL A 411 -20.84 -12.29 5.66
CA VAL A 411 -19.79 -12.58 6.65
C VAL A 411 -19.18 -13.94 6.38
N ARG A 412 -20.00 -14.96 6.12
CA ARG A 412 -19.52 -16.31 5.82
C ARG A 412 -18.67 -16.34 4.54
N GLN A 413 -19.14 -15.72 3.46
CA GLN A 413 -18.37 -15.61 2.22
C GLN A 413 -17.01 -14.95 2.45
N LYS A 414 -16.99 -13.82 3.19
CA LYS A 414 -15.75 -13.10 3.47
C LYS A 414 -14.82 -13.87 4.41
N LEU A 415 -15.34 -14.56 5.41
CA LEU A 415 -14.54 -15.43 6.27
C LEU A 415 -13.91 -16.58 5.48
N THR A 416 -14.65 -17.19 4.55
CA THR A 416 -14.09 -18.21 3.65
C THR A 416 -12.99 -17.64 2.78
N GLU A 417 -13.20 -16.49 2.13
CA GLU A 417 -12.17 -15.81 1.32
C GLU A 417 -10.91 -15.43 2.12
N LEU A 418 -11.07 -14.96 3.36
CA LEU A 418 -9.95 -14.60 4.23
C LEU A 418 -9.20 -15.83 4.73
N THR A 419 -9.91 -16.94 4.95
CA THR A 419 -9.32 -18.23 5.35
C THR A 419 -8.55 -18.85 4.20
N THR A 420 -9.11 -18.87 2.98
CA THR A 420 -8.39 -19.34 1.78
C THR A 420 -7.19 -18.45 1.45
N GLY A 421 -7.27 -17.16 1.76
CA GLY A 421 -6.15 -16.22 1.70
C GLY A 421 -5.04 -16.46 2.74
N GLY A 422 -5.28 -17.27 3.77
CA GLY A 422 -4.34 -17.54 4.85
C GLY A 422 -4.21 -16.42 5.89
N PHE A 423 -5.11 -15.43 5.87
CA PHE A 423 -5.09 -14.29 6.80
C PHE A 423 -5.90 -14.53 8.08
N VAL A 424 -6.86 -15.46 8.02
CA VAL A 424 -7.66 -15.88 9.17
C VAL A 424 -7.47 -17.38 9.36
N GLN A 425 -7.27 -17.80 10.60
CA GLN A 425 -7.14 -19.19 11.00
C GLN A 425 -8.39 -19.64 11.72
N ILE A 426 -8.70 -20.92 11.57
CA ILE A 426 -9.80 -21.58 12.27
C ILE A 426 -9.17 -22.39 13.41
N GLN A 427 -9.59 -22.10 14.63
CA GLN A 427 -9.30 -22.89 15.81
C GLN A 427 -10.51 -23.75 16.15
N GLU A 428 -10.32 -25.06 16.11
CA GLU A 428 -11.31 -26.05 16.48
C GLU A 428 -11.31 -26.29 18.00
N VAL A 429 -12.48 -26.15 18.62
CA VAL A 429 -12.70 -26.44 20.04
C VAL A 429 -13.71 -27.59 20.13
N PRO A 430 -13.24 -28.84 20.22
CA PRO A 430 -14.12 -30.01 20.23
C PRO A 430 -14.83 -30.15 21.58
N ARG A 431 -16.15 -30.42 21.57
CA ARG A 431 -16.89 -30.73 22.81
C ARG A 431 -16.72 -32.17 23.27
N SER A 432 -16.43 -33.08 22.35
CA SER A 432 -16.19 -34.50 22.62
C SER A 432 -14.80 -34.92 22.16
N ALA A 433 -14.27 -35.99 22.75
CA ALA A 433 -12.94 -36.50 22.44
C ALA A 433 -12.77 -36.85 20.95
N ASP A 434 -13.84 -37.27 20.28
CA ASP A 434 -13.86 -37.70 18.88
C ASP A 434 -13.62 -36.56 17.88
N ARG A 435 -13.60 -35.30 18.33
CA ARG A 435 -13.45 -34.08 17.49
C ARG A 435 -14.38 -34.01 16.28
N ALA A 436 -15.53 -34.66 16.34
CA ALA A 436 -16.51 -34.69 15.26
C ALA A 436 -16.98 -33.26 14.90
N PRO A 437 -16.97 -32.85 13.61
CA PRO A 437 -17.35 -31.49 13.17
C PRO A 437 -18.70 -31.01 13.69
N SER A 438 -19.68 -31.92 13.84
CA SER A 438 -21.02 -31.60 14.36
C SER A 438 -21.04 -31.19 15.83
N ARG A 439 -20.00 -31.55 16.61
CA ARG A 439 -19.87 -31.26 18.05
C ARG A 439 -18.65 -30.38 18.34
N THR A 440 -18.13 -29.68 17.34
CA THR A 440 -16.95 -28.81 17.46
C THR A 440 -17.33 -27.35 17.22
N PHE A 441 -16.77 -26.45 18.03
CA PHE A 441 -16.88 -25.01 17.84
C PHE A 441 -15.72 -24.53 17.00
N TYR A 442 -16.01 -23.70 16.01
CA TYR A 442 -15.01 -23.05 15.20
C TYR A 442 -14.87 -21.61 15.66
N LEU A 443 -13.66 -21.26 16.10
CA LEU A 443 -13.30 -19.89 16.43
C LEU A 443 -12.37 -19.36 15.34
N TRP A 444 -12.63 -18.15 14.86
CA TRP A 444 -11.77 -17.48 13.91
C TRP A 444 -10.76 -16.62 14.67
N GLU A 445 -9.51 -16.66 14.24
CA GLU A 445 -8.39 -15.95 14.86
C GLU A 445 -7.47 -15.36 13.78
N VAL A 446 -6.87 -14.21 14.08
CA VAL A 446 -5.82 -13.59 13.26
C VAL A 446 -4.51 -13.63 14.04
N ASP A 447 -3.58 -14.46 13.58
CA ASP A 447 -2.20 -14.47 14.11
C ASP A 447 -1.32 -13.57 13.25
N TYR A 448 -0.95 -12.40 13.80
CA TYR A 448 -0.11 -11.42 13.11
C TYR A 448 1.21 -12.01 12.61
N LYS A 449 1.87 -12.88 13.38
CA LYS A 449 3.19 -13.40 12.99
C LYS A 449 3.09 -14.24 11.72
N LYS A 450 2.18 -15.20 11.72
CA LYS A 450 1.92 -16.05 10.54
C LYS A 450 1.39 -15.24 9.36
N CYS A 451 0.54 -14.24 9.60
CA CYS A 451 0.04 -13.35 8.56
C CYS A 451 1.17 -12.54 7.91
N TYR A 452 2.10 -12.00 8.71
CA TYR A 452 3.26 -11.27 8.21
C TYR A 452 4.18 -12.18 7.39
N ASP A 453 4.43 -13.41 7.84
CA ASP A 453 5.23 -14.38 7.08
C ASP A 453 4.56 -14.76 5.75
N ALA A 454 3.24 -14.97 5.75
CA ALA A 454 2.47 -15.26 4.54
C ALA A 454 2.50 -14.08 3.55
N LEU A 455 2.33 -12.86 4.06
CA LEU A 455 2.36 -11.62 3.29
C LEU A 455 3.76 -11.33 2.74
N LEU A 456 4.81 -11.58 3.52
CA LEU A 456 6.19 -11.46 3.09
C LEU A 456 6.52 -12.47 1.97
N ASN A 457 6.09 -13.73 2.11
CA ASN A 457 6.23 -14.74 1.06
C ASN A 457 5.47 -14.37 -0.22
N TYR A 458 4.29 -13.77 -0.08
CA TYR A 458 3.53 -13.23 -1.21
C TYR A 458 4.29 -12.11 -1.93
N TYR A 459 4.94 -11.21 -1.19
CA TYR A 459 5.77 -10.16 -1.78
C TYR A 459 7.03 -10.72 -2.45
N TYR A 460 7.73 -11.68 -1.83
CA TYR A 460 8.86 -12.34 -2.48
C TYR A 460 8.46 -13.03 -3.78
N ARG A 461 7.30 -13.71 -3.80
CA ARG A 461 6.77 -14.30 -5.03
C ARG A 461 6.44 -13.23 -6.08
N THR A 462 5.80 -12.14 -5.68
CA THR A 462 5.48 -11.03 -6.59
C THR A 462 6.75 -10.42 -7.18
N LEU A 463 7.78 -10.17 -6.37
CA LEU A 463 9.07 -9.67 -6.85
C LEU A 463 9.76 -10.66 -7.79
N ALA A 464 9.77 -11.96 -7.44
CA ALA A 464 10.33 -13.00 -8.30
C ALA A 464 9.62 -13.07 -9.65
N ASN A 465 8.28 -12.97 -9.66
CA ASN A 465 7.50 -12.92 -10.89
C ASN A 465 7.85 -11.68 -11.74
N ILE A 466 8.06 -10.51 -11.11
CA ILE A 466 8.48 -9.30 -11.83
C ILE A 466 9.86 -9.50 -12.48
N HIS A 467 10.82 -10.11 -11.77
CA HIS A 467 12.13 -10.46 -12.35
C HIS A 467 11.98 -11.42 -13.53
N GLN A 468 11.20 -12.50 -13.36
CA GLN A 468 10.99 -13.48 -14.42
C GLN A 468 10.36 -12.85 -15.66
N VAL A 469 9.28 -12.06 -15.48
CA VAL A 469 8.60 -11.38 -16.58
C VAL A 469 9.56 -10.43 -17.31
N ARG A 470 10.35 -9.66 -16.55
CA ARG A 470 11.37 -8.78 -17.14
C ARG A 470 12.38 -9.58 -17.97
N PHE A 471 12.90 -10.66 -17.41
CA PHE A 471 13.86 -11.53 -18.10
C PHE A 471 13.28 -12.12 -19.40
N ASP A 472 12.01 -12.54 -19.40
CA ASP A 472 11.34 -13.11 -20.56
C ASP A 472 11.19 -12.06 -21.69
N TYR A 473 10.87 -10.81 -21.35
CA TYR A 473 10.81 -9.70 -22.31
C TYR A 473 12.18 -9.31 -22.87
N GLU A 474 13.21 -9.22 -22.01
CA GLU A 474 14.58 -8.91 -22.42
C GLU A 474 15.15 -10.02 -23.33
N SER A 475 14.93 -11.29 -22.97
CA SER A 475 15.36 -12.44 -23.76
C SER A 475 14.64 -12.51 -25.12
N GLY A 476 13.32 -12.24 -25.13
CA GLY A 476 12.53 -12.18 -26.36
C GLY A 476 12.96 -11.06 -27.31
N SER A 477 13.57 -10.00 -26.78
CA SER A 477 14.01 -8.82 -27.52
C SER A 477 15.54 -8.67 -27.62
N SER A 478 16.30 -9.73 -27.29
CA SER A 478 17.77 -9.68 -27.23
C SER A 478 18.41 -9.17 -28.52
N ARG A 479 17.91 -9.58 -29.70
CA ARG A 479 18.41 -9.08 -31.00
C ARG A 479 18.22 -7.57 -31.19
N LEU A 480 17.15 -7.02 -30.64
CA LEU A 480 16.86 -5.58 -30.69
C LEU A 480 17.80 -4.82 -29.75
N LEU A 481 18.03 -5.34 -28.54
CA LEU A 481 18.95 -4.77 -27.57
C LEU A 481 20.40 -4.77 -28.09
N GLU A 482 20.86 -5.87 -28.70
CA GLU A 482 22.19 -5.93 -29.33
C GLU A 482 22.37 -4.90 -30.47
N LYS A 483 21.31 -4.61 -31.23
CA LYS A 483 21.34 -3.56 -32.26
C LYS A 483 21.48 -2.18 -31.65
N ILE A 484 20.79 -1.92 -30.53
CA ILE A 484 20.87 -0.66 -29.80
C ILE A 484 22.27 -0.45 -29.23
N GLU A 485 22.83 -1.46 -28.57
CA GLU A 485 24.20 -1.38 -28.04
C GLU A 485 25.24 -1.08 -29.13
N LYS A 486 25.08 -1.68 -30.31
CA LYS A 486 25.92 -1.39 -31.48
C LYS A 486 25.73 0.04 -31.98
N GLU A 487 24.49 0.52 -32.05
CA GLU A 487 24.19 1.90 -32.44
C GLU A 487 24.81 2.91 -31.45
N ASP A 488 24.65 2.68 -30.14
CA ASP A 488 25.21 3.52 -29.08
C ASP A 488 26.75 3.51 -29.09
N ALA A 489 27.37 2.35 -29.28
CA ALA A 489 28.82 2.24 -29.42
C ALA A 489 29.34 3.03 -30.63
N LEU A 490 28.62 3.01 -31.75
CA LEU A 490 28.96 3.78 -32.95
C LEU A 490 28.77 5.29 -32.74
N ARG A 491 27.73 5.71 -32.00
CA ARG A 491 27.50 7.12 -31.62
C ARG A 491 28.64 7.64 -30.73
N GLN A 492 29.09 6.86 -29.75
CA GLN A 492 30.20 7.25 -28.87
C GLN A 492 31.52 7.42 -29.62
N LEU A 493 31.73 6.68 -30.71
CA LEU A 493 32.93 6.78 -31.55
C LEU A 493 32.92 8.01 -32.49
N ASN A 494 31.94 8.93 -32.39
CA ASN A 494 31.81 10.14 -33.21
C ASN A 494 31.91 9.89 -34.73
N ARG A 495 31.60 8.67 -35.20
CA ARG A 495 31.76 8.32 -36.61
C ARG A 495 30.60 8.81 -37.49
N SER A 496 29.43 9.13 -36.93
CA SER A 496 28.33 9.82 -37.64
C SER A 496 27.15 10.09 -36.70
N SER A 497 26.67 11.33 -36.66
CA SER A 497 25.50 11.76 -35.88
C SER A 497 24.16 11.24 -36.42
N ASN A 498 24.16 10.57 -37.57
CA ASN A 498 22.96 10.23 -38.36
C ASN A 498 22.82 8.72 -38.71
N ILE A 499 23.45 7.82 -37.95
CA ILE A 499 23.24 6.37 -38.17
C ILE A 499 22.02 5.96 -37.37
N LEU A 500 20.90 5.74 -38.07
CA LEU A 500 19.68 5.17 -37.53
C LEU A 500 19.62 3.69 -37.96
N LEU A 501 20.16 2.77 -37.15
CA LEU A 501 20.15 1.34 -37.46
C LEU A 501 18.77 0.70 -37.24
N LEU A 502 17.94 1.31 -36.39
CA LEU A 502 16.60 0.80 -36.10
C LEU A 502 15.55 1.27 -37.12
N ASN A 503 14.80 0.29 -37.63
CA ASN A 503 13.58 0.50 -38.41
C ASN A 503 12.48 1.15 -37.56
N GLU A 504 11.51 1.83 -38.19
CA GLU A 504 10.39 2.46 -37.46
C GLU A 504 9.57 1.46 -36.63
N THR A 505 9.39 0.24 -37.14
CA THR A 505 8.71 -0.85 -36.42
C THR A 505 9.51 -1.33 -35.21
N GLU A 506 10.84 -1.39 -35.33
CA GLU A 506 11.75 -1.74 -34.23
C GLU A 506 11.78 -0.65 -33.16
N ARG A 507 11.69 0.64 -33.55
CA ARG A 507 11.55 1.75 -32.60
C ARG A 507 10.24 1.73 -31.84
N LYS A 508 9.12 1.40 -32.49
CA LYS A 508 7.83 1.24 -31.81
C LYS A 508 7.88 0.10 -30.80
N LYS A 509 8.46 -1.05 -31.17
CA LYS A 509 8.69 -2.17 -30.26
C LYS A 509 9.61 -1.80 -29.10
N LEU A 510 10.64 -1.00 -29.36
CA LEU A 510 11.53 -0.48 -28.32
C LEU A 510 10.77 0.41 -27.34
N GLN A 511 9.95 1.35 -27.83
CA GLN A 511 9.15 2.22 -26.98
C GLN A 511 8.16 1.43 -26.12
N GLU A 512 7.51 0.41 -26.69
CA GLU A 512 6.65 -0.50 -25.93
C GLU A 512 7.43 -1.25 -24.86
N LEU A 513 8.62 -1.77 -25.18
CA LEU A 513 9.49 -2.46 -24.25
C LEU A 513 9.99 -1.54 -23.12
N GLU A 514 10.44 -0.33 -23.45
CA GLU A 514 10.86 0.69 -22.46
C GLU A 514 9.71 1.08 -21.54
N GLN A 515 8.49 1.21 -22.06
CA GLN A 515 7.30 1.49 -21.25
C GLN A 515 7.01 0.34 -20.28
N ILE A 516 7.05 -0.91 -20.75
CA ILE A 516 6.84 -2.10 -19.93
C ILE A 516 7.94 -2.20 -18.85
N LEU A 517 9.21 -2.05 -19.23
CA LEU A 517 10.33 -2.09 -18.29
C LEU A 517 10.22 -0.97 -17.25
N THR A 518 9.86 0.25 -17.66
CA THR A 518 9.65 1.37 -16.74
C THR A 518 8.47 1.11 -15.79
N GLN A 519 7.38 0.50 -16.27
CA GLN A 519 6.27 0.08 -15.42
C GLN A 519 6.69 -1.00 -14.41
N LEU A 520 7.47 -1.99 -14.84
CA LEU A 520 8.01 -3.04 -13.97
C LEU A 520 8.99 -2.46 -12.93
N ASP A 521 9.90 -1.60 -13.35
CA ASP A 521 10.90 -0.96 -12.48
C ASP A 521 10.28 0.10 -11.56
N THR A 522 9.16 0.71 -11.91
CA THR A 522 8.38 1.55 -10.98
C THR A 522 7.50 0.72 -10.04
N SER A 523 7.08 -0.48 -10.44
CA SER A 523 6.32 -1.40 -9.59
C SER A 523 7.18 -2.03 -8.49
N ARG A 524 8.45 -2.34 -8.76
CA ARG A 524 9.43 -2.88 -7.78
C ARG A 524 9.56 -2.03 -6.49
N PRO A 525 9.87 -0.72 -6.55
CA PRO A 525 9.94 0.12 -5.36
C PRO A 525 8.54 0.36 -4.77
N GLN A 526 7.46 0.32 -5.56
CA GLN A 526 6.10 0.47 -5.03
C GLN A 526 5.67 -0.72 -4.18
N VAL A 527 5.88 -1.96 -4.66
CA VAL A 527 5.65 -3.20 -3.90
C VAL A 527 6.47 -3.21 -2.61
N ARG A 528 7.69 -2.68 -2.69
CA ARG A 528 8.61 -2.58 -1.54
C ARG A 528 8.25 -1.48 -0.54
N GLU A 529 7.68 -0.36 -1.00
CA GLU A 529 7.38 0.84 -0.21
C GLU A 529 5.88 1.01 0.08
N TYR A 530 5.09 -0.04 -0.10
CA TYR A 530 3.62 -0.08 -0.22
C TYR A 530 2.87 0.77 0.83
N ALA A 531 3.45 0.92 2.03
CA ALA A 531 2.95 1.76 3.12
C ALA A 531 2.74 3.23 2.74
N SER A 532 3.59 3.83 1.89
CA SER A 532 3.61 5.30 1.70
C SER A 532 2.57 5.79 0.67
N LYS A 533 2.25 4.97 -0.34
CA LYS A 533 1.36 5.36 -1.45
C LYS A 533 -0.07 4.89 -1.29
N SER A 534 -0.34 3.84 -0.50
CA SER A 534 -1.71 3.41 -0.20
C SER A 534 -2.53 4.55 0.44
N LYS A 535 -1.96 5.24 1.44
CA LYS A 535 -2.56 6.44 2.04
C LYS A 535 -2.69 7.62 1.09
N LYS A 536 -1.73 7.82 0.18
CA LYS A 536 -1.80 8.89 -0.85
C LYS A 536 -2.89 8.60 -1.88
N ARG A 537 -3.07 7.34 -2.28
CA ARG A 537 -4.21 6.84 -3.07
C ARG A 537 -5.53 6.89 -2.30
N LYS A 538 -5.52 6.64 -0.99
CA LYS A 538 -6.68 6.84 -0.10
C LYS A 538 -7.06 8.32 -0.10
N LYS A 539 -6.11 9.24 0.11
CA LYS A 539 -6.37 10.68 0.05
C LYS A 539 -6.78 11.13 -1.35
N GLU A 540 -6.14 10.68 -2.43
CA GLU A 540 -6.48 11.05 -3.81
C GLU A 540 -7.82 10.45 -4.27
N LYS A 541 -8.19 9.22 -3.86
CA LYS A 541 -9.52 8.63 -4.10
C LYS A 541 -10.61 9.14 -3.14
N ILE A 542 -10.24 9.71 -1.99
CA ILE A 542 -11.17 10.33 -1.02
C ILE A 542 -11.26 11.87 -1.23
N MET A 543 -10.33 12.49 -1.97
CA MET A 543 -10.25 13.94 -2.25
C MET A 543 -10.81 14.38 -3.61
N THR A 544 -11.53 13.55 -4.35
CA THR A 544 -12.40 14.04 -5.45
C THR A 544 -13.84 14.09 -4.99
N ALA A 545 -14.07 14.82 -3.90
CA ALA A 545 -15.34 15.48 -3.61
C ALA A 545 -15.36 16.90 -4.23
N THR A 546 -14.67 17.10 -5.36
CA THR A 546 -14.86 18.27 -6.21
C THR A 546 -16.08 17.99 -7.06
N ALA A 547 -17.14 18.77 -6.85
CA ALA A 547 -18.27 18.72 -7.75
C ALA A 547 -17.79 19.12 -9.17
N ILE A 548 -18.35 18.49 -10.20
CA ILE A 548 -17.91 18.57 -11.58
C ILE A 548 -19.03 19.20 -12.43
N PRO A 549 -18.75 19.96 -13.50
CA PRO A 549 -19.77 20.41 -14.45
C PRO A 549 -20.53 19.25 -15.11
N LEU A 550 -21.78 19.46 -15.54
CA LEU A 550 -22.62 18.38 -16.12
C LEU A 550 -21.97 17.73 -17.35
N VAL A 551 -21.37 18.52 -18.24
CA VAL A 551 -20.74 18.03 -19.48
C VAL A 551 -19.61 17.05 -19.16
N ASP A 552 -18.75 17.42 -18.21
CA ASP A 552 -17.64 16.59 -17.77
C ASP A 552 -18.13 15.36 -17.00
N ALA A 553 -19.19 15.49 -16.19
CA ALA A 553 -19.82 14.37 -15.51
C ALA A 553 -20.39 13.34 -16.51
N VAL A 554 -21.04 13.78 -17.59
CA VAL A 554 -21.55 12.89 -18.65
C VAL A 554 -20.40 12.19 -19.40
N ASN A 555 -19.31 12.90 -19.68
CA ASN A 555 -18.13 12.29 -20.31
C ASN A 555 -17.47 11.22 -19.42
N VAL A 556 -17.39 11.49 -18.10
CA VAL A 556 -16.91 10.51 -17.11
C VAL A 556 -17.82 9.29 -17.04
N LEU A 557 -19.15 9.48 -17.09
CA LEU A 557 -20.12 8.39 -17.08
C LEU A 557 -20.03 7.54 -18.35
N LYS A 558 -19.91 8.16 -19.54
CA LYS A 558 -19.69 7.45 -20.81
C LYS A 558 -18.39 6.66 -20.84
N ALA A 559 -17.31 7.21 -20.31
CA ALA A 559 -16.04 6.49 -20.17
C ALA A 559 -16.16 5.28 -19.23
N HIS A 560 -16.99 5.38 -18.19
CA HIS A 560 -17.29 4.26 -17.29
C HIS A 560 -18.21 3.20 -17.90
N GLU A 561 -19.13 3.57 -18.81
CA GLU A 561 -20.02 2.64 -19.53
C GLU A 561 -19.25 1.65 -20.41
N THR A 562 -18.10 2.05 -20.97
CA THR A 562 -17.20 1.16 -21.73
C THR A 562 -16.77 -0.08 -20.96
N THR A 563 -16.74 0.00 -19.62
CA THR A 563 -16.33 -1.12 -18.75
C THR A 563 -17.49 -2.04 -18.39
N TYR A 564 -18.74 -1.55 -18.43
CA TYR A 564 -19.94 -2.29 -18.04
C TYR A 564 -21.15 -1.85 -18.88
N PRO A 565 -21.45 -2.51 -20.02
CA PRO A 565 -22.64 -2.21 -20.80
C PRO A 565 -23.92 -2.56 -20.02
N ASN A 566 -24.97 -1.72 -20.12
CA ASN A 566 -26.31 -1.84 -19.50
C ASN A 566 -26.48 -1.32 -18.05
N ARG A 567 -25.78 -0.26 -17.62
CA ARG A 567 -26.03 0.36 -16.30
C ARG A 567 -27.22 1.32 -16.32
N THR A 568 -28.04 1.26 -15.27
CA THR A 568 -29.05 2.27 -14.97
C THR A 568 -28.42 3.41 -14.16
N LEU A 569 -28.62 4.64 -14.62
CA LEU A 569 -28.20 5.86 -13.92
C LEU A 569 -29.39 6.44 -13.15
N GLU A 570 -29.16 6.82 -11.90
CA GLU A 570 -30.14 7.46 -11.04
C GLU A 570 -29.73 8.90 -10.74
N LEU A 571 -30.69 9.82 -10.82
CA LEU A 571 -30.56 11.19 -10.37
C LEU A 571 -31.03 11.31 -8.92
N HIS A 572 -30.17 11.81 -8.04
CA HIS A 572 -30.45 12.02 -6.63
C HIS A 572 -30.40 13.53 -6.35
N VAL A 573 -31.55 14.11 -6.02
CA VAL A 573 -31.70 15.54 -5.75
C VAL A 573 -31.99 15.75 -4.27
N LYS A 574 -31.16 16.54 -3.59
CA LYS A 574 -31.37 16.91 -2.19
C LYS A 574 -32.17 18.20 -2.12
N THR A 575 -33.31 18.15 -1.46
CA THR A 575 -34.20 19.30 -1.22
C THR A 575 -34.19 19.73 0.24
N LYS A 576 -34.44 21.02 0.51
CA LYS A 576 -34.59 21.54 1.87
C LYS A 576 -35.99 21.22 2.40
N LEU A 577 -36.09 20.17 3.22
CA LEU A 577 -37.33 19.86 3.95
C LEU A 577 -37.29 20.49 5.35
N GLU A 578 -38.23 21.38 5.67
CA GLU A 578 -38.40 21.90 7.04
C GLU A 578 -39.10 20.87 7.93
N LYS A 579 -38.68 20.79 9.21
CA LYS A 579 -39.27 19.85 10.18
C LYS A 579 -40.77 20.14 10.35
N GLY A 580 -41.61 19.17 9.99
CA GLY A 580 -43.07 19.22 10.17
C GLY A 580 -43.90 19.38 8.89
N LYS A 581 -43.28 19.61 7.73
CA LYS A 581 -43.99 19.64 6.43
C LYS A 581 -44.03 18.26 5.77
N ALA A 582 -45.09 18.01 4.99
CA ALA A 582 -45.30 16.75 4.29
C ALA A 582 -44.21 16.50 3.22
N PRO A 583 -43.81 15.23 2.99
CA PRO A 583 -42.84 14.90 1.93
C PRO A 583 -43.37 15.31 0.56
N ILE A 584 -42.46 15.72 -0.32
CA ILE A 584 -42.75 16.15 -1.69
C ILE A 584 -43.25 14.95 -2.48
N ARG A 585 -44.42 15.10 -3.11
CA ARG A 585 -44.96 14.15 -4.07
C ARG A 585 -45.27 14.89 -5.35
N GLY A 586 -44.75 14.41 -6.46
CA GLY A 586 -44.94 14.99 -7.78
C GLY A 586 -45.08 13.94 -8.86
N SER A 587 -45.66 14.32 -9.98
CA SER A 587 -45.69 13.50 -11.20
C SER A 587 -45.13 14.32 -12.34
N ILE A 588 -44.16 13.79 -13.07
CA ILE A 588 -43.56 14.44 -14.23
C ILE A 588 -44.01 13.75 -15.52
N SER A 589 -44.41 14.55 -16.51
CA SER A 589 -44.69 14.06 -17.86
C SER A 589 -43.41 14.20 -18.68
N LEU A 590 -42.90 13.09 -19.19
CA LEU A 590 -41.66 13.09 -19.97
C LEU A 590 -41.98 13.23 -21.48
N PRO A 591 -41.32 14.15 -22.22
CA PRO A 591 -41.66 14.42 -23.62
C PRO A 591 -41.21 13.35 -24.63
N LYS A 592 -40.38 12.37 -24.22
CA LYS A 592 -39.99 11.22 -25.04
C LYS A 592 -39.94 9.97 -24.16
N SER A 593 -40.87 9.05 -24.36
CA SER A 593 -40.84 7.75 -23.69
C SER A 593 -39.63 6.95 -24.15
N ILE A 594 -38.82 6.51 -23.19
CA ILE A 594 -37.82 5.44 -23.35
C ILE A 594 -38.53 4.25 -23.98
N ALA A 595 -37.92 3.63 -24.98
CA ALA A 595 -38.47 2.59 -25.84
C ALA A 595 -38.78 1.24 -25.14
N LYS A 596 -39.45 1.25 -23.99
CA LYS A 596 -40.07 0.07 -23.39
C LYS A 596 -41.58 0.22 -23.53
N LYS A 597 -42.18 -0.54 -24.46
CA LYS A 597 -43.64 -0.67 -24.54
C LYS A 597 -44.14 -1.21 -23.21
N VAL A 598 -44.99 -0.45 -22.52
CA VAL A 598 -45.58 -0.84 -21.23
C VAL A 598 -46.62 -1.92 -21.49
N SER A 599 -46.45 -3.10 -20.88
CA SER A 599 -47.42 -4.19 -20.99
C SER A 599 -48.57 -3.99 -19.99
N TRP A 600 -49.78 -3.79 -20.51
CA TRP A 600 -50.99 -3.54 -19.72
C TRP A 600 -51.88 -4.79 -19.57
N MET A 601 -52.32 -5.05 -18.34
CA MET A 601 -53.35 -6.05 -18.00
C MET A 601 -54.61 -5.36 -17.46
N VAL A 602 -55.79 -5.66 -18.00
CA VAL A 602 -57.04 -4.99 -17.60
C VAL A 602 -58.12 -6.01 -17.21
N PHE A 603 -58.69 -5.83 -16.02
CA PHE A 603 -59.85 -6.58 -15.55
C PHE A 603 -61.15 -5.82 -15.83
N ALA A 604 -61.88 -6.22 -16.88
CA ALA A 604 -63.13 -5.60 -17.31
C ALA A 604 -64.12 -6.65 -17.87
N LYS A 605 -65.43 -6.38 -17.79
CA LYS A 605 -66.51 -7.19 -18.42
C LYS A 605 -67.16 -6.41 -19.57
N GLY A 606 -67.67 -7.13 -20.56
CA GLY A 606 -68.53 -6.58 -21.61
C GLY A 606 -67.87 -5.49 -22.47
N THR A 607 -68.60 -4.42 -22.77
CA THR A 607 -68.18 -3.32 -23.67
C THR A 607 -66.88 -2.65 -23.23
N LYS A 608 -66.64 -2.51 -21.92
CA LYS A 608 -65.39 -1.96 -21.36
C LYS A 608 -64.16 -2.84 -21.65
N ALA A 609 -64.34 -4.15 -21.86
CA ALA A 609 -63.24 -5.03 -22.25
C ALA A 609 -62.82 -4.82 -23.71
N GLU A 610 -63.77 -4.49 -24.59
CA GLU A 610 -63.49 -4.14 -26.00
C GLU A 610 -62.80 -2.78 -26.10
N GLU A 611 -63.24 -1.80 -25.31
CA GLU A 611 -62.56 -0.50 -25.18
C GLU A 611 -61.12 -0.65 -24.68
N ALA A 612 -60.87 -1.53 -23.71
CA ALA A 612 -59.53 -1.81 -23.21
C ALA A 612 -58.62 -2.42 -24.28
N LYS A 613 -59.14 -3.37 -25.08
CA LYS A 613 -58.41 -3.96 -26.21
C LYS A 613 -58.11 -2.91 -27.29
N ALA A 614 -59.07 -2.05 -27.62
CA ALA A 614 -58.89 -0.97 -28.58
C ALA A 614 -57.87 0.09 -28.10
N ALA A 615 -57.79 0.33 -26.79
CA ALA A 615 -56.84 1.26 -26.18
C ALA A 615 -55.40 0.71 -26.03
N GLY A 616 -55.14 -0.54 -26.46
CA GLY A 616 -53.79 -1.14 -26.45
C GLY A 616 -53.45 -1.98 -25.22
N ALA A 617 -54.46 -2.44 -24.46
CA ALA A 617 -54.23 -3.44 -23.41
C ALA A 617 -53.82 -4.79 -24.00
N HIS A 618 -52.76 -5.40 -23.47
CA HIS A 618 -52.20 -6.64 -24.00
C HIS A 618 -52.98 -7.87 -23.52
N VAL A 619 -53.47 -7.82 -22.29
CA VAL A 619 -54.25 -8.91 -21.67
C VAL A 619 -55.50 -8.30 -21.05
N VAL A 620 -56.68 -8.76 -21.50
CA VAL A 620 -57.97 -8.31 -20.98
C VAL A 620 -58.79 -9.53 -20.61
N GLY A 621 -59.29 -9.59 -19.38
CA GLY A 621 -60.08 -10.73 -18.92
C GLY A 621 -60.98 -10.38 -17.73
N ALA A 622 -62.02 -11.19 -17.53
CA ALA A 622 -62.96 -11.06 -16.42
C ALA A 622 -62.66 -12.10 -15.33
N GLU A 623 -63.59 -13.02 -15.06
CA GLU A 623 -63.45 -14.03 -14.01
C GLU A 623 -62.57 -15.22 -14.43
N GLU A 624 -62.49 -15.52 -15.72
CA GLU A 624 -61.65 -16.58 -16.28
C GLU A 624 -60.16 -16.31 -16.04
N LEU A 625 -59.70 -15.08 -16.31
CA LEU A 625 -58.30 -14.67 -16.07
C LEU A 625 -57.96 -14.67 -14.56
N ILE A 626 -58.95 -14.39 -13.71
CA ILE A 626 -58.80 -14.46 -12.25
C ILE A 626 -58.60 -15.93 -11.82
N ALA A 627 -59.35 -16.86 -12.39
CA ALA A 627 -59.17 -18.30 -12.14
C ALA A 627 -57.79 -18.79 -12.60
N GLU A 628 -57.36 -18.46 -13.82
CA GLU A 628 -56.05 -18.87 -14.38
C GLU A 628 -54.85 -18.35 -13.57
N ILE A 629 -54.93 -17.12 -13.04
CA ILE A 629 -53.90 -16.55 -12.18
C ILE A 629 -53.87 -17.24 -10.80
N THR A 630 -55.03 -17.71 -10.32
CA THR A 630 -55.14 -18.43 -9.04
C THR A 630 -54.58 -19.85 -9.14
N GLU A 631 -54.81 -20.53 -10.26
CA GLU A 631 -54.30 -21.88 -10.55
C GLU A 631 -52.82 -21.89 -10.93
N GLY A 632 -52.24 -20.74 -11.28
CA GLY A 632 -50.80 -20.58 -11.56
C GLY A 632 -50.39 -20.88 -13.00
N THR A 633 -51.36 -21.07 -13.90
CA THR A 633 -51.14 -21.37 -15.32
C THR A 633 -50.66 -20.13 -16.10
N PHE A 634 -50.99 -18.92 -15.63
CA PHE A 634 -50.66 -17.67 -16.31
C PHE A 634 -49.33 -17.05 -15.85
N ASN A 635 -48.41 -16.80 -16.78
CA ASN A 635 -47.11 -16.17 -16.51
C ASN A 635 -47.21 -14.64 -16.37
N ILE A 636 -47.29 -14.15 -15.13
CA ILE A 636 -47.38 -12.71 -14.78
C ILE A 636 -46.04 -11.95 -14.99
N GLY A 637 -44.98 -12.63 -15.44
CA GLY A 637 -43.61 -12.09 -15.46
C GLY A 637 -43.39 -10.89 -16.40
N ASN A 638 -44.21 -10.75 -17.45
CA ASN A 638 -43.99 -9.77 -18.52
C ASN A 638 -44.97 -8.58 -18.48
N ILE A 639 -45.69 -8.38 -17.38
CA ILE A 639 -46.70 -7.33 -17.22
C ILE A 639 -46.16 -6.22 -16.32
N ASP A 640 -46.26 -4.98 -16.78
CA ASP A 640 -45.75 -3.81 -16.08
C ASP A 640 -46.84 -3.06 -15.30
N LYS A 641 -48.09 -3.01 -15.80
CA LYS A 641 -49.21 -2.28 -15.14
C LYS A 641 -50.54 -3.03 -15.24
N CYS A 642 -51.39 -2.85 -14.22
CA CYS A 642 -52.71 -3.46 -14.14
C CYS A 642 -53.83 -2.45 -13.82
N LEU A 643 -54.97 -2.55 -14.49
CA LEU A 643 -56.19 -1.77 -14.27
C LEU A 643 -57.38 -2.68 -13.99
N SER A 644 -58.38 -2.17 -13.26
CA SER A 644 -59.62 -2.90 -12.99
C SER A 644 -60.83 -1.96 -12.97
N THR A 645 -61.98 -2.42 -13.46
CA THR A 645 -63.24 -1.72 -13.26
C THR A 645 -63.72 -1.89 -11.80
N PRO A 646 -64.43 -0.90 -11.23
CA PRO A 646 -64.97 -0.99 -9.86
C PRO A 646 -65.82 -2.24 -9.61
N GLU A 647 -66.52 -2.73 -10.63
CA GLU A 647 -67.37 -3.93 -10.57
C GLU A 647 -66.57 -5.24 -10.35
N LEU A 648 -65.40 -5.36 -10.99
CA LEU A 648 -64.55 -6.56 -10.91
C LEU A 648 -63.51 -6.49 -9.77
N TYR A 649 -63.29 -5.30 -9.22
CA TYR A 649 -62.31 -5.05 -8.17
C TYR A 649 -62.47 -5.95 -6.92
N PRO A 650 -63.69 -6.25 -6.40
CA PRO A 650 -63.86 -7.17 -5.28
C PRO A 650 -63.35 -8.59 -5.59
N SER A 651 -63.49 -9.05 -6.83
CA SER A 651 -63.00 -10.36 -7.28
C SER A 651 -61.47 -10.38 -7.43
N VAL A 652 -60.87 -9.29 -7.94
CA VAL A 652 -59.40 -9.13 -8.06
C VAL A 652 -58.72 -9.09 -6.68
N THR A 653 -59.42 -8.62 -5.65
CA THR A 653 -58.91 -8.60 -4.27
C THR A 653 -58.59 -9.99 -3.72
N LYS A 654 -59.25 -11.06 -4.22
CA LYS A 654 -58.93 -12.46 -3.85
C LYS A 654 -57.51 -12.87 -4.29
N ILE A 655 -56.96 -12.24 -5.33
CA ILE A 655 -55.63 -12.51 -5.90
C ILE A 655 -54.58 -11.53 -5.34
N ALA A 656 -54.94 -10.67 -4.38
CA ALA A 656 -54.02 -9.68 -3.80
C ALA A 656 -52.73 -10.30 -3.24
N ARG A 657 -52.78 -11.56 -2.76
CA ARG A 657 -51.59 -12.29 -2.27
C ARG A 657 -50.53 -12.53 -3.36
N ILE A 658 -50.95 -12.63 -4.63
CA ILE A 658 -50.07 -12.90 -5.78
C ILE A 658 -49.64 -11.59 -6.46
N LEU A 659 -50.58 -10.65 -6.67
CA LEU A 659 -50.30 -9.39 -7.36
C LEU A 659 -49.61 -8.34 -6.45
N GLY A 660 -49.80 -8.43 -5.14
CA GLY A 660 -49.24 -7.49 -4.14
C GLY A 660 -47.70 -7.44 -4.12
N PRO A 661 -46.99 -8.58 -3.96
CA PRO A 661 -45.52 -8.61 -3.94
C PRO A 661 -44.88 -8.10 -5.24
N LYS A 662 -45.59 -8.19 -6.36
CA LYS A 662 -45.14 -7.72 -7.70
C LYS A 662 -45.50 -6.26 -7.99
N MET A 663 -46.11 -5.54 -7.05
CA MET A 663 -46.59 -4.15 -7.21
C MET A 663 -47.64 -3.95 -8.33
N LEU A 664 -48.33 -5.01 -8.76
CA LEU A 664 -49.32 -4.99 -9.84
C LEU A 664 -50.77 -4.87 -9.35
N MET A 665 -51.00 -4.70 -8.05
CA MET A 665 -52.36 -4.60 -7.49
C MET A 665 -53.03 -3.27 -7.88
N PRO A 666 -54.23 -3.27 -8.50
CA PRO A 666 -54.99 -2.04 -8.73
C PRO A 666 -55.43 -1.43 -7.40
N MET A 667 -55.47 -0.09 -7.31
CA MET A 667 -55.85 0.64 -6.10
C MET A 667 -56.62 1.90 -6.48
N ALA A 668 -57.78 2.12 -5.86
CA ALA A 668 -58.57 3.34 -6.06
C ALA A 668 -57.75 4.61 -5.76
N LYS A 669 -56.88 4.58 -4.74
CA LYS A 669 -55.98 5.70 -4.38
C LYS A 669 -54.95 6.05 -5.45
N ARG A 670 -54.55 5.08 -6.29
CA ARG A 670 -53.63 5.30 -7.42
C ARG A 670 -54.39 5.65 -8.70
N GLY A 671 -55.73 5.69 -8.69
CA GLY A 671 -56.54 5.91 -9.89
C GLY A 671 -56.51 4.75 -10.89
N THR A 672 -56.03 3.57 -10.48
CA THR A 672 -55.98 2.36 -11.33
C THR A 672 -57.25 1.50 -11.24
N VAL A 673 -58.23 1.95 -10.44
CA VAL A 673 -59.61 1.44 -10.42
C VAL A 673 -60.49 2.55 -10.98
N THR A 674 -60.99 2.38 -12.20
CA THR A 674 -61.68 3.44 -12.95
C THR A 674 -62.61 2.84 -14.00
N ASP A 675 -63.65 3.59 -14.34
CA ASP A 675 -64.54 3.27 -15.46
C ASP A 675 -64.00 3.76 -16.81
N ASP A 676 -63.16 4.80 -16.81
CA ASP A 676 -62.49 5.35 -17.99
C ASP A 676 -61.15 4.65 -18.21
N ILE A 677 -61.17 3.50 -18.89
CA ILE A 677 -59.97 2.67 -19.12
C ILE A 677 -59.05 3.33 -20.15
N ALA A 678 -59.61 3.77 -21.29
CA ALA A 678 -58.84 4.34 -22.40
C ALA A 678 -58.11 5.63 -22.02
N GLY A 679 -58.80 6.57 -21.35
CA GLY A 679 -58.18 7.80 -20.87
C GLY A 679 -57.17 7.58 -19.74
N THR A 680 -57.28 6.48 -19.00
CA THR A 680 -56.33 6.15 -17.92
C THR A 680 -55.05 5.52 -18.45
N ILE A 681 -55.13 4.67 -19.47
CA ILE A 681 -53.95 4.11 -20.16
C ILE A 681 -53.08 5.25 -20.72
N GLN A 682 -53.69 6.19 -21.45
CA GLN A 682 -52.97 7.35 -22.02
C GLN A 682 -52.34 8.23 -20.93
N ARG A 683 -53.05 8.54 -19.84
CA ARG A 683 -52.53 9.39 -18.76
C ARG A 683 -51.40 8.74 -17.94
N MET A 684 -51.42 7.42 -17.81
CA MET A 684 -50.47 6.67 -16.99
C MET A 684 -49.21 6.29 -17.74
N ASP A 685 -49.23 6.19 -19.06
CA ASP A 685 -48.03 5.91 -19.85
C ASP A 685 -47.04 7.08 -19.84
N ASP A 686 -47.53 8.32 -19.78
CA ASP A 686 -46.67 9.51 -19.83
C ASP A 686 -46.18 10.00 -18.45
N LYS A 687 -46.84 9.59 -17.36
CA LYS A 687 -46.58 10.13 -16.01
C LYS A 687 -45.64 9.25 -15.18
N HIS A 688 -44.51 9.83 -14.76
CA HIS A 688 -43.60 9.23 -13.78
C HIS A 688 -43.77 9.91 -12.42
N SER A 689 -44.14 9.14 -11.40
CA SER A 689 -44.28 9.66 -10.03
C SER A 689 -42.95 9.60 -9.28
N PHE A 690 -42.59 10.67 -8.59
CA PHE A 690 -41.45 10.70 -7.66
C PHE A 690 -41.91 11.14 -6.26
N ASN A 691 -41.26 10.58 -5.25
CA ASN A 691 -41.48 10.90 -3.84
C ASN A 691 -40.16 11.27 -3.18
N SER A 692 -40.18 12.24 -2.28
CA SER A 692 -39.02 12.52 -1.42
C SER A 692 -39.00 11.61 -0.19
N ASP A 693 -37.79 11.18 0.18
CA ASP A 693 -37.53 10.49 1.43
C ASP A 693 -37.67 11.41 2.65
N LYS A 694 -37.72 10.81 3.85
CA LYS A 694 -37.78 11.53 5.13
C LYS A 694 -36.61 12.51 5.33
N LEU A 695 -35.50 12.29 4.62
CA LEU A 695 -34.29 13.12 4.65
C LEU A 695 -34.25 14.18 3.53
N GLY A 696 -35.30 14.30 2.72
CA GLY A 696 -35.41 15.29 1.64
C GLY A 696 -34.72 14.89 0.33
N TRP A 697 -34.34 13.62 0.15
CA TRP A 697 -33.78 13.11 -1.10
C TRP A 697 -34.90 12.67 -2.06
N VAL A 698 -34.82 13.12 -3.31
CA VAL A 698 -35.67 12.66 -4.40
C VAL A 698 -34.82 11.78 -5.30
N HIS A 699 -35.24 10.53 -5.49
CA HIS A 699 -34.58 9.55 -6.35
C HIS A 699 -35.38 9.41 -7.64
N THR A 700 -34.73 9.50 -8.80
CA THR A 700 -35.39 9.35 -10.11
C THR A 700 -34.47 8.63 -11.08
N ALA A 701 -34.96 7.58 -11.73
CA ALA A 701 -34.17 6.72 -12.62
C ALA A 701 -33.92 7.32 -14.02
N ASN A 702 -34.17 8.62 -14.22
CA ASN A 702 -34.07 9.26 -15.54
C ASN A 702 -33.00 10.36 -15.54
N THR A 703 -31.95 10.15 -16.34
CA THR A 703 -30.83 11.08 -16.54
C THR A 703 -30.86 11.84 -17.86
N ASP A 704 -31.72 11.47 -18.81
CA ASP A 704 -31.70 12.07 -20.15
C ASP A 704 -32.37 13.46 -20.16
N ASN A 705 -33.28 13.72 -19.22
CA ASN A 705 -34.02 14.98 -19.09
C ASN A 705 -33.89 15.61 -17.69
N ILE A 706 -32.67 15.65 -17.15
CA ILE A 706 -32.36 16.21 -15.82
C ILE A 706 -32.96 17.61 -15.63
N GLN A 707 -32.93 18.47 -16.67
CA GLN A 707 -33.47 19.83 -16.61
C GLN A 707 -34.98 19.88 -16.32
N VAL A 708 -35.77 19.01 -16.96
CA VAL A 708 -37.23 18.98 -16.78
C VAL A 708 -37.58 18.53 -15.37
N VAL A 709 -36.87 17.52 -14.86
CA VAL A 709 -37.03 17.00 -13.49
C VAL A 709 -36.71 18.06 -12.45
N LEU A 710 -35.60 18.78 -12.60
CA LEU A 710 -35.20 19.83 -11.67
C LEU A 710 -36.18 21.01 -11.66
N ARG A 711 -36.72 21.41 -12.81
CA ARG A 711 -37.71 22.49 -12.89
C ARG A 711 -39.02 22.15 -12.20
N GLU A 712 -39.51 20.92 -12.37
CA GLU A 712 -40.76 20.49 -11.74
C GLU A 712 -40.60 20.38 -10.22
N ILE A 713 -39.44 19.88 -9.74
CA ILE A 713 -39.10 19.86 -8.30
C ILE A 713 -39.02 21.30 -7.74
N ASP A 714 -38.43 22.24 -8.47
CA ASP A 714 -38.34 23.65 -8.05
C ASP A 714 -39.72 24.34 -8.07
N ARG A 715 -40.58 24.04 -9.05
CA ARG A 715 -41.97 24.52 -9.10
C ARG A 715 -42.79 24.04 -7.90
N ILE A 716 -42.74 22.74 -7.60
CA ILE A 716 -43.44 22.17 -6.45
C ILE A 716 -42.89 22.75 -5.13
N GLY A 717 -41.58 22.99 -5.04
CA GLY A 717 -40.97 23.66 -3.89
C GLY A 717 -41.42 25.11 -3.70
N LYS A 718 -41.62 25.85 -4.79
CA LYS A 718 -42.15 27.23 -4.79
C LYS A 718 -43.63 27.28 -4.40
N ASP A 719 -44.45 26.36 -4.89
CA ASP A 719 -45.88 26.26 -4.54
C ASP A 719 -46.10 25.90 -3.06
N GLN A 720 -45.14 25.20 -2.42
CA GLN A 720 -45.13 24.95 -0.98
C GLN A 720 -44.69 26.15 -0.11
N GLY A 721 -44.48 27.33 -0.71
CA GLY A 721 -44.33 28.61 0.00
C GLY A 721 -42.96 28.87 0.62
N ILE A 722 -41.89 28.21 0.16
CA ILE A 722 -40.52 28.42 0.68
C ILE A 722 -39.90 29.62 -0.04
N LYS A 723 -39.76 30.75 0.66
CA LYS A 723 -39.11 31.96 0.13
C LYS A 723 -37.58 31.84 0.15
N SER A 724 -36.95 32.19 -0.97
CA SER A 724 -35.50 32.33 -1.13
C SER A 724 -34.93 33.27 -0.05
N SER A 725 -34.02 32.76 0.78
CA SER A 725 -33.33 33.56 1.80
C SER A 725 -31.83 33.67 1.47
N LYS A 726 -31.38 34.94 1.43
CA LYS A 726 -30.00 35.49 1.34
C LYS A 726 -29.33 35.58 -0.05
N LYS A 727 -28.86 36.80 -0.35
CA LYS A 727 -27.88 37.15 -1.41
C LYS A 727 -26.63 36.27 -1.27
N GLY A 728 -26.29 35.53 -2.32
CA GLY A 728 -25.01 34.81 -2.45
C GLY A 728 -25.10 33.28 -2.47
N MET A 729 -26.25 32.69 -2.13
CA MET A 729 -26.55 31.27 -2.44
C MET A 729 -27.66 31.20 -3.48
N ILE A 730 -27.63 30.13 -4.24
CA ILE A 730 -28.13 30.06 -5.60
C ILE A 730 -29.30 29.07 -5.63
N THR A 731 -30.51 29.57 -5.90
CA THR A 731 -31.83 28.89 -5.99
C THR A 731 -32.31 28.20 -4.70
N GLY A 732 -33.39 28.73 -4.12
CA GLY A 732 -33.75 28.60 -2.70
C GLY A 732 -34.36 27.28 -2.20
N PHE A 733 -34.28 26.17 -2.94
CA PHE A 733 -34.95 24.92 -2.55
C PHE A 733 -34.10 23.64 -2.73
N ILE A 734 -33.28 23.57 -3.77
CA ILE A 734 -32.40 22.43 -4.06
C ILE A 734 -31.01 22.68 -3.46
N GLU A 735 -30.52 21.78 -2.60
CA GLU A 735 -29.20 21.90 -1.95
C GLU A 735 -28.07 21.27 -2.75
N LYS A 736 -28.32 20.07 -3.30
CA LYS A 736 -27.30 19.24 -3.96
C LYS A 736 -27.93 18.37 -5.02
N ILE A 737 -27.20 18.11 -6.09
CA ILE A 737 -27.57 17.16 -7.14
C ILE A 737 -26.42 16.17 -7.31
N ALA A 738 -26.75 14.89 -7.36
CA ALA A 738 -25.81 13.82 -7.61
C ALA A 738 -26.36 12.87 -8.68
N ILE A 739 -25.48 12.41 -9.58
CA ILE A 739 -25.77 11.34 -10.53
C ILE A 739 -25.07 10.07 -10.04
N ASN A 740 -25.87 9.03 -9.81
CA ASN A 740 -25.44 7.79 -9.17
C ASN A 740 -25.66 6.62 -10.12
N PRO A 741 -24.61 5.91 -10.55
CA PRO A 741 -24.79 4.61 -11.17
C PRO A 741 -25.20 3.56 -10.11
N ASN A 742 -26.06 2.60 -10.48
CA ASN A 742 -26.49 1.48 -9.61
C ASN A 742 -25.28 0.74 -8.96
N MET A 743 -24.13 0.74 -9.65
CA MET A 743 -22.86 0.24 -9.13
C MET A 743 -21.72 1.23 -9.44
N GLY A 744 -21.42 2.16 -8.54
CA GLY A 744 -20.27 3.06 -8.69
C GLY A 744 -20.29 4.25 -7.74
N GLN A 745 -19.35 5.18 -7.94
CA GLN A 745 -19.25 6.40 -7.14
C GLN A 745 -20.28 7.45 -7.59
N SER A 746 -20.80 8.19 -6.62
CA SER A 746 -21.71 9.31 -6.85
C SER A 746 -20.96 10.53 -7.41
N ILE A 747 -21.44 11.08 -8.51
CA ILE A 747 -20.86 12.30 -9.11
C ILE A 747 -21.70 13.51 -8.69
N HIS A 748 -21.10 14.45 -7.98
CA HIS A 748 -21.76 15.70 -7.57
C HIS A 748 -21.60 16.79 -8.64
N LEU A 749 -22.64 17.59 -8.88
CA LEU A 749 -22.62 18.67 -9.87
C LEU A 749 -22.27 20.04 -9.24
N LEU A 750 -21.33 20.79 -9.84
CA LEU A 750 -20.77 22.04 -9.27
C LEU A 750 -21.66 23.27 -9.50
N ASP A 751 -22.33 23.35 -10.65
CA ASP A 751 -23.16 24.50 -11.04
C ASP A 751 -24.45 24.04 -11.73
N PHE A 752 -25.58 24.15 -11.03
CA PHE A 752 -26.90 23.77 -11.54
C PHE A 752 -27.83 24.95 -11.85
N LYS A 753 -27.30 26.19 -11.75
CA LYS A 753 -28.01 27.41 -12.15
C LYS A 753 -28.32 27.46 -13.63
N ASP A 754 -27.30 27.22 -14.44
CA ASP A 754 -27.39 27.26 -15.90
C ASP A 754 -28.38 26.22 -16.41
N LEU A 755 -28.53 25.10 -15.68
CA LEU A 755 -29.50 24.03 -15.97
C LEU A 755 -30.96 24.45 -15.75
N LEU A 756 -31.23 25.39 -14.84
CA LEU A 756 -32.57 25.92 -14.61
C LEU A 756 -32.93 27.00 -15.64
N GLU A 757 -31.95 27.82 -16.04
CA GLU A 757 -32.12 29.00 -16.90
C GLU A 757 -31.99 28.74 -18.42
N THR A 758 -31.33 27.65 -18.85
CA THR A 758 -31.13 27.35 -20.28
C THR A 758 -32.38 26.75 -20.95
N PRO A 759 -32.82 27.23 -22.14
CA PRO A 759 -33.90 26.58 -22.89
C PRO A 759 -33.50 25.14 -23.25
N SER A 760 -34.47 24.22 -23.20
CA SER A 760 -34.26 22.77 -23.31
C SER A 760 -33.35 22.41 -24.48
N ILE A 761 -32.16 21.87 -24.20
CA ILE A 761 -31.32 21.27 -25.23
C ILE A 761 -31.91 19.89 -25.51
N THR A 762 -32.90 19.84 -26.41
CA THR A 762 -33.28 18.59 -27.07
C THR A 762 -32.18 18.23 -28.05
N ARG A 763 -31.28 17.34 -27.65
CA ARG A 763 -30.58 16.44 -28.58
C ARG A 763 -30.20 15.14 -27.91
#